data_AF-Q17330-F1
#
_entry.id   AF-Q17330-F1
#
_cell.length_a   1.000
_cell.length_b   1.000
_cell.length_c   1.000
_cell.angle_alpha   90.00
_cell.angle_beta   90.00
_cell.angle_gamma   90.00
#
_symmetry.space_group_name_H-M   'P 1'
#
loop_
_entity.id
_entity.type
_entity.pdbx_description
1 polymer ?
#
loop_
_entity_poly.entity_id
_entity_poly.type
_entity_poly.pdbx_seq_one_letter_code
_entity_poly.pdbx_strand_id
1 'polypeptide(L)'
;MRRILTLLLLFNVVRSSEAITGGVVNLRPKQIINSVGIGDRFGGIGTSSDESDHFKLLAADGDSLLVGARNAVYNLSLSTLSVNHKIDWKPPAEHIEECIMKGKSKTDCQNYIRVLARKSAGVSLVCGTHAFSPKCREYTVTEFGIRNTRQFDGQGISPYDPKHNSSALYVPGTNQLFVATVTDFVGNDALIYRKTIDETPSSKSAANIRTQSYDARVLNAPNFVATFAYKEHVYFWFREIASEAIDNNEEPQIYARVARVCKNDKGGARPANERWTSYLKARLNCSLPSGSSPFYFNELKAVSDPIDAGNNNHVVYTVFSTPDSDVRMSAVCKFSMKKIREEFDNGTFKHQNNAQSMWMAFNRNEVPKPRPGSCSPDSTKLPENTVSFILHHPLLHRPIPSVAAPLLVEGADRADLTQITVLPRVRAVGGHNYDILFIGTSDGKVLKVVEVDGNATVIQSATVFQRGVPIVNLLTTKESVVIVSADEIASLPVHNCAQQTSCSKCVQLQDPHCAWDSSIARCVHGGSWTGDQFIQNMVFGQSEQCPEGIIVREVFDDNESEAQPEAVSRSGYPKEHSTITVVLVAAVASLISLIIGAFIGIRVNRWAATSEPHRSASSTSGSDYDSFGRARLTRHDSLTTATKVDHGFVPQSKQSVDATSLVMSINATHHPMSMSQHGSGINTPSRDKNAIVTSINQNTLPRDYKVKKVYL
;
A
#
# COMPACT_ATOMS: atom_id res chain seq x y z
N MET A 1 20.42 1.31 -33.10
CA MET A 1 19.00 1.32 -33.54
C MET A 1 18.01 1.07 -32.41
N ARG A 2 18.00 -0.09 -31.71
CA ARG A 2 16.99 -0.37 -30.65
C ARG A 2 16.86 0.73 -29.58
N ARG A 3 17.97 1.25 -29.03
CA ARG A 3 17.95 2.34 -28.03
C ARG A 3 17.39 3.68 -28.55
N ILE A 4 17.60 3.99 -29.83
CA ILE A 4 17.07 5.20 -30.47
C ILE A 4 15.56 5.04 -30.70
N LEU A 5 15.12 3.83 -31.05
CA LEU A 5 13.70 3.52 -31.22
C LEU A 5 12.94 3.60 -29.88
N THR A 6 13.53 3.12 -28.77
CA THR A 6 12.93 3.26 -27.43
C THR A 6 12.83 4.72 -27.00
N LEU A 7 13.87 5.53 -27.25
CA LEU A 7 13.83 6.96 -26.94
C LEU A 7 12.78 7.69 -27.80
N LEU A 8 12.69 7.40 -29.10
CA LEU A 8 11.69 8.01 -29.99
C LEU A 8 10.26 7.59 -29.64
N LEU A 9 10.05 6.34 -29.19
CA LEU A 9 8.76 5.89 -28.68
C LEU A 9 8.41 6.61 -27.37
N LEU A 10 9.36 6.76 -26.44
CA LEU A 10 9.16 7.52 -25.20
C LEU A 10 8.87 9.00 -25.46
N PHE A 11 9.65 9.65 -26.34
CA PHE A 11 9.42 11.05 -26.72
C PHE A 11 8.08 11.25 -27.43
N ASN A 12 7.68 10.33 -28.31
CA ASN A 12 6.36 10.41 -28.95
C ASN A 12 5.23 10.13 -27.96
N VAL A 13 5.40 9.24 -26.98
CA VAL A 13 4.42 9.01 -25.91
C VAL A 13 4.28 10.25 -25.03
N VAL A 14 5.39 10.91 -24.64
CA VAL A 14 5.37 12.15 -23.85
C VAL A 14 4.72 13.31 -24.63
N ARG A 15 5.08 13.49 -25.91
CA ARG A 15 4.52 14.57 -26.73
C ARG A 15 3.06 14.33 -27.15
N SER A 16 2.65 13.07 -27.30
CA SER A 16 1.25 12.71 -27.52
C SER A 16 0.42 12.72 -26.23
N SER A 17 1.03 12.56 -25.05
CA SER A 17 0.32 12.77 -23.79
C SER A 17 -0.08 14.24 -23.58
N GLU A 18 0.71 15.23 -24.01
CA GLU A 18 0.28 16.63 -23.94
C GLU A 18 -0.94 16.93 -24.82
N ALA A 19 -1.05 16.27 -25.99
CA ALA A 19 -2.13 16.49 -26.94
C ALA A 19 -3.40 15.66 -26.68
N ILE A 20 -3.27 14.47 -26.06
CA ILE A 20 -4.38 13.52 -25.85
C ILE A 20 -4.91 13.55 -24.40
N THR A 21 -4.10 14.00 -23.43
CA THR A 21 -4.52 14.18 -22.03
C THR A 21 -4.43 15.65 -21.64
N GLY A 22 -5.36 16.45 -22.18
CA GLY A 22 -5.44 17.88 -21.91
C GLY A 22 -5.38 18.20 -20.41
N GLY A 23 -4.25 18.79 -19.98
CA GLY A 23 -4.14 19.59 -18.76
C GLY A 23 -4.15 18.88 -17.41
N VAL A 24 -3.98 17.55 -17.29
CA VAL A 24 -4.02 16.86 -15.97
C VAL A 24 -2.65 16.32 -15.51
N VAL A 25 -1.71 16.13 -16.45
CA VAL A 25 -0.38 15.58 -16.16
C VAL A 25 0.56 16.70 -15.68
N ASN A 26 1.32 16.44 -14.61
CA ASN A 26 2.37 17.31 -14.09
C ASN A 26 1.93 18.75 -13.86
N LEU A 27 0.73 18.95 -13.30
CA LEU A 27 0.24 20.28 -12.96
C LEU A 27 1.30 21.07 -12.17
N ARG A 28 1.58 22.30 -12.63
CA ARG A 28 2.55 23.19 -11.97
C ARG A 28 1.92 23.75 -10.69
N PRO A 29 2.56 23.57 -9.52
CA PRO A 29 2.10 24.20 -8.28
C PRO A 29 2.14 25.72 -8.43
N LYS A 30 1.09 26.40 -7.98
CA LYS A 30 1.03 27.87 -8.00
C LYS A 30 1.94 28.52 -6.97
N GLN A 31 2.23 27.79 -5.89
CA GLN A 31 3.12 28.21 -4.83
C GLN A 31 4.04 27.03 -4.45
N ILE A 32 5.34 27.32 -4.33
CA ILE A 32 6.32 26.34 -3.82
C ILE A 32 6.83 26.89 -2.49
N ILE A 33 6.74 26.09 -1.43
CA ILE A 33 7.12 26.50 -0.08
C ILE A 33 8.14 25.53 0.48
N ASN A 34 9.15 26.08 1.17
CA ASN A 34 9.98 25.29 2.07
C ASN A 34 9.44 25.43 3.49
N SER A 35 8.85 24.36 4.01
CA SER A 35 8.27 24.30 5.36
C SER A 35 9.18 23.58 6.36
N VAL A 36 10.42 23.25 5.98
CA VAL A 36 11.41 22.64 6.88
C VAL A 36 11.65 23.55 8.08
N GLY A 37 11.52 23.00 9.29
CA GLY A 37 11.68 23.75 10.55
C GLY A 37 10.52 24.69 10.90
N ILE A 38 9.48 24.78 10.07
CA ILE A 38 8.25 25.54 10.36
C ILE A 38 7.22 24.61 11.02
N GLY A 39 6.40 25.17 11.90
CA GLY A 39 5.32 24.49 12.60
C GLY A 39 5.79 23.63 13.77
N ASP A 40 4.84 23.00 14.45
CA ASP A 40 5.13 22.07 15.54
C ASP A 40 5.65 20.74 14.99
N ARG A 41 6.63 20.15 15.68
CA ARG A 41 7.32 18.93 15.25
C ARG A 41 7.57 17.96 16.39
N PHE A 42 7.56 16.67 16.07
CA PHE A 42 7.88 15.59 16.99
C PHE A 42 8.75 14.54 16.29
N GLY A 43 9.79 14.04 16.95
CA GLY A 43 10.77 13.12 16.36
C GLY A 43 11.89 13.83 15.58
N GLY A 44 12.55 13.13 14.67
CA GLY A 44 13.60 13.65 13.78
C GLY A 44 14.98 13.90 14.41
N ILE A 45 15.11 13.88 15.74
CA ILE A 45 16.37 14.13 16.46
C ILE A 45 17.17 12.81 16.61
N GLY A 46 18.36 12.74 16.01
CA GLY A 46 19.38 11.74 16.39
C GLY A 46 19.14 10.29 15.93
N THR A 47 18.12 10.01 15.14
CA THR A 47 17.90 8.65 14.58
C THR A 47 18.93 8.38 13.48
N SER A 48 19.84 7.45 13.71
CA SER A 48 20.58 6.80 12.62
C SER A 48 19.58 6.10 11.68
N SER A 49 19.90 6.00 10.39
CA SER A 49 19.02 5.36 9.39
C SER A 49 18.68 3.90 9.73
N ASP A 50 19.52 3.24 10.53
CA ASP A 50 19.29 1.87 11.01
C ASP A 50 18.29 1.76 12.17
N GLU A 51 17.92 2.88 12.83
CA GLU A 51 17.08 2.87 14.04
C GLU A 51 15.72 3.54 13.84
N SER A 52 15.07 3.32 12.69
CA SER A 52 13.76 3.92 12.42
C SER A 52 12.68 3.53 13.47
N ASP A 53 11.90 4.53 13.87
CA ASP A 53 10.79 4.38 14.80
C ASP A 53 9.51 3.83 14.13
N HIS A 54 9.46 3.84 12.80
CA HIS A 54 8.31 3.38 11.99
C HIS A 54 6.97 3.96 12.49
N PHE A 55 6.92 5.28 12.70
CA PHE A 55 5.71 5.97 13.13
C PHE A 55 4.52 5.61 12.25
N LYS A 56 3.39 5.34 12.90
CA LYS A 56 2.09 5.17 12.27
C LYS A 56 1.05 5.92 13.06
N LEU A 57 0.29 6.76 12.36
CA LEU A 57 -0.90 7.36 12.94
C LEU A 57 -1.97 6.27 13.11
N LEU A 58 -2.37 6.00 14.35
CA LEU A 58 -3.34 4.95 14.67
C LEU A 58 -4.75 5.51 14.86
N ALA A 59 -4.87 6.70 15.45
CA ALA A 59 -6.14 7.39 15.61
C ALA A 59 -5.92 8.89 15.90
N ALA A 60 -6.91 9.71 15.58
CA ALA A 60 -7.06 11.06 16.07
C ALA A 60 -8.38 11.15 16.85
N ASP A 61 -8.36 11.75 18.02
CA ASP A 61 -9.51 11.81 18.91
C ASP A 61 -9.51 13.12 19.70
N GLY A 62 -10.47 13.99 19.40
CA GLY A 62 -10.49 15.36 19.89
C GLY A 62 -9.15 16.05 19.62
N ASP A 63 -8.50 16.51 20.68
CA ASP A 63 -7.21 17.21 20.61
C ASP A 63 -6.00 16.27 20.79
N SER A 64 -6.17 14.96 20.62
CA SER A 64 -5.10 13.96 20.78
C SER A 64 -4.81 13.18 19.50
N LEU A 65 -3.52 12.96 19.23
CA LEU A 65 -2.99 12.15 18.15
C LEU A 65 -2.33 10.90 18.75
N LEU A 66 -2.87 9.72 18.44
CA LEU A 66 -2.33 8.45 18.93
C LEU A 66 -1.41 7.84 17.88
N VAL A 67 -0.11 7.77 18.22
CA VAL A 67 0.96 7.35 17.32
C VAL A 67 1.59 6.06 17.83
N GLY A 68 1.59 5.03 16.98
CA GLY A 68 2.37 3.82 17.19
C GLY A 68 3.80 4.01 16.71
N ALA A 69 4.77 3.57 17.51
CA ALA A 69 6.19 3.67 17.22
C ALA A 69 6.91 2.37 17.61
N ARG A 70 8.24 2.37 17.45
CA ARG A 70 9.14 1.36 17.97
C ARG A 70 9.14 1.37 19.49
N ASN A 71 8.77 0.24 20.06
CA ASN A 71 8.68 -0.04 21.49
C ASN A 71 7.81 0.94 22.28
N ALA A 72 6.97 1.75 21.63
CA ALA A 72 6.20 2.79 22.31
C ALA A 72 4.89 3.15 21.62
N VAL A 73 3.96 3.68 22.41
CA VAL A 73 2.79 4.43 21.95
C VAL A 73 2.87 5.84 22.51
N TYR A 74 2.67 6.83 21.66
CA TYR A 74 2.60 8.23 22.03
C TYR A 74 1.17 8.74 21.92
N ASN A 75 0.72 9.46 22.94
CA ASN A 75 -0.40 10.38 22.86
C ASN A 75 0.17 11.79 22.75
N LEU A 76 0.08 12.39 21.57
CA LEU A 76 0.54 13.75 21.30
C LEU A 76 -0.65 14.71 21.30
N SER A 77 -0.43 15.94 21.73
CA SER A 77 -1.37 17.04 21.48
C SER A 77 -1.50 17.28 19.98
N LEU A 78 -2.73 17.40 19.46
CA LEU A 78 -2.98 17.64 18.04
C LEU A 78 -2.52 19.03 17.59
N SER A 79 -2.54 20.01 18.50
CA SER A 79 -2.14 21.40 18.21
C SER A 79 -0.62 21.58 18.26
N THR A 80 0.02 21.13 19.34
CA THR A 80 1.44 21.41 19.65
C THR A 80 2.38 20.23 19.42
N LEU A 81 1.85 19.03 19.11
CA LEU A 81 2.59 17.77 19.08
C LEU A 81 3.36 17.42 20.37
N SER A 82 3.06 18.08 21.50
CA SER A 82 3.66 17.77 22.79
C SER A 82 3.20 16.40 23.30
N VAL A 83 4.10 15.64 23.91
CA VAL A 83 3.77 14.32 24.47
C VAL A 83 2.92 14.48 25.73
N ASN A 84 1.63 14.13 25.63
CA ASN A 84 0.72 14.06 26.78
C ASN A 84 0.99 12.80 27.60
N HIS A 85 1.10 11.67 26.92
CA HIS A 85 1.42 10.38 27.53
C HIS A 85 2.29 9.53 26.62
N LYS A 86 3.11 8.67 27.23
CA LYS A 86 3.92 7.66 26.56
C LYS A 86 3.73 6.32 27.26
N ILE A 87 3.55 5.26 26.47
CA ILE A 87 3.56 3.88 26.95
C ILE A 87 4.79 3.21 26.36
N ASP A 88 5.74 2.81 27.20
CA ASP A 88 6.85 1.94 26.80
C ASP A 88 6.42 0.47 26.79
N TRP A 89 6.67 -0.21 25.68
CA TRP A 89 6.34 -1.62 25.47
C TRP A 89 7.36 -2.33 24.56
N LYS A 90 8.54 -2.60 25.13
CA LYS A 90 9.58 -3.43 24.51
C LYS A 90 9.29 -4.93 24.70
N PRO A 91 9.66 -5.82 23.75
CA PRO A 91 9.62 -7.26 23.96
C PRO A 91 10.64 -7.74 25.01
N PRO A 92 10.40 -8.88 25.67
CA PRO A 92 11.41 -9.57 26.46
C PRO A 92 12.65 -9.92 25.63
N ALA A 93 13.83 -9.96 26.25
CA ALA A 93 15.09 -10.30 25.56
C ALA A 93 15.03 -11.66 24.86
N GLU A 94 14.42 -12.66 25.50
CA GLU A 94 14.22 -14.01 24.97
C GLU A 94 13.49 -14.00 23.61
N HIS A 95 12.45 -13.18 23.47
CA HIS A 95 11.70 -13.05 22.22
C HIS A 95 12.52 -12.37 21.12
N ILE A 96 13.33 -11.37 21.49
CA ILE A 96 14.23 -10.69 20.56
C ILE A 96 15.28 -11.68 20.04
N GLU A 97 15.87 -12.47 20.94
CA GLU A 97 16.85 -13.50 20.61
C GLU A 97 16.23 -14.59 19.72
N GLU A 98 15.04 -15.09 20.04
CA GLU A 98 14.33 -16.07 19.21
C GLU A 98 14.07 -15.53 17.80
N CYS A 99 13.64 -14.27 17.69
CA CYS A 99 13.41 -13.60 16.40
C CYS A 99 14.69 -13.49 15.56
N ILE A 100 15.82 -13.15 16.19
CA ILE A 100 17.14 -13.07 15.53
C ILE A 100 17.58 -14.48 15.10
N MET A 101 17.40 -15.49 15.95
CA MET A 101 17.71 -16.88 15.64
C MET A 101 16.88 -17.42 14.46
N LYS A 102 15.66 -16.91 14.26
CA LYS A 102 14.81 -17.19 13.08
C LYS A 102 15.23 -16.42 11.82
N GLY A 103 16.32 -15.64 11.86
CA GLY A 103 16.95 -14.99 10.70
C GLY A 103 16.48 -13.56 10.42
N LYS A 104 15.83 -12.89 11.37
CA LYS A 104 15.43 -11.48 11.25
C LYS A 104 16.49 -10.55 11.82
N SER A 105 16.50 -9.30 11.38
CA SER A 105 17.46 -8.31 11.86
C SER A 105 17.14 -7.85 13.28
N LYS A 106 18.15 -7.37 14.02
CA LYS A 106 17.96 -6.83 15.39
C LYS A 106 16.98 -5.65 15.43
N THR A 107 16.92 -4.87 14.36
CA THR A 107 16.04 -3.70 14.22
C THR A 107 14.61 -4.13 13.94
N ASP A 108 14.40 -5.11 13.05
CA ASP A 108 13.07 -5.68 12.80
C ASP A 108 12.54 -6.46 14.03
N CYS A 109 13.42 -7.07 14.84
CA CYS A 109 13.10 -7.79 16.08
C CYS A 109 12.81 -6.88 17.28
N GLN A 110 11.97 -5.86 17.07
CA GLN A 110 11.46 -4.96 18.09
C GLN A 110 9.93 -5.01 18.11
N ASN A 111 9.29 -4.28 19.03
CA ASN A 111 7.84 -4.15 19.01
C ASN A 111 7.44 -2.89 18.24
N TYR A 112 6.82 -3.03 17.09
CA TYR A 112 6.27 -1.89 16.36
C TYR A 112 4.76 -1.88 16.51
N ILE A 113 4.21 -0.80 17.05
CA ILE A 113 2.78 -0.71 17.30
C ILE A 113 2.04 -0.38 16.00
N ARG A 114 1.09 -1.24 15.62
CA ARG A 114 0.40 -1.17 14.31
C ARG A 114 -1.12 -1.02 14.39
N VAL A 115 -1.70 -1.32 15.55
CA VAL A 115 -3.15 -1.28 15.79
C VAL A 115 -3.42 -0.64 17.15
N LEU A 116 -4.38 0.29 17.18
CA LEU A 116 -4.95 0.81 18.41
C LEU A 116 -6.47 0.91 18.24
N ALA A 117 -7.19 0.56 19.29
CA ALA A 117 -8.65 0.66 19.33
C ALA A 117 -9.09 1.20 20.69
N ARG A 118 -9.81 2.32 20.70
CA ARG A 118 -10.43 2.86 21.90
C ARG A 118 -11.74 2.13 22.16
N LYS A 119 -11.77 1.28 23.20
CA LYS A 119 -12.95 0.46 23.54
C LYS A 119 -14.03 1.30 24.21
N SER A 120 -13.61 2.05 25.23
CA SER A 120 -14.47 2.93 26.04
C SER A 120 -13.66 4.10 26.59
N ALA A 121 -14.30 4.99 27.34
CA ALA A 121 -13.60 6.05 28.05
C ALA A 121 -12.47 5.45 28.91
N GLY A 122 -11.22 5.88 28.68
CA GLY A 122 -10.04 5.42 29.40
C GLY A 122 -9.54 4.02 29.06
N VAL A 123 -10.21 3.22 28.21
CA VAL A 123 -9.78 1.85 27.89
C VAL A 123 -9.40 1.74 26.42
N SER A 124 -8.15 1.36 26.17
CA SER A 124 -7.60 1.21 24.82
C SER A 124 -6.91 -0.14 24.64
N LEU A 125 -7.18 -0.79 23.51
CA LEU A 125 -6.44 -1.94 23.04
C LEU A 125 -5.29 -1.45 22.15
N VAL A 126 -4.10 -2.00 22.36
CA VAL A 126 -2.88 -1.70 21.58
C VAL A 126 -2.25 -3.00 21.14
N CYS A 127 -1.91 -3.15 19.86
CA CYS A 127 -1.21 -4.32 19.34
C CYS A 127 0.00 -3.95 18.50
N GLY A 128 1.03 -4.79 18.56
CA GLY A 128 2.26 -4.60 17.81
C GLY A 128 2.93 -5.91 17.40
N THR A 129 3.98 -5.78 16.59
CA THR A 129 4.73 -6.90 16.00
C THR A 129 5.45 -7.75 17.05
N HIS A 130 5.82 -7.14 18.18
CA HIS A 130 6.42 -7.75 19.36
C HIS A 130 7.53 -8.79 19.05
N ALA A 131 8.51 -8.37 18.24
CA ALA A 131 9.61 -9.19 17.73
C ALA A 131 9.14 -10.43 16.93
N PHE A 132 8.34 -10.21 15.88
CA PHE A 132 7.75 -11.28 15.07
C PHE A 132 6.94 -12.31 15.89
N SER A 133 6.33 -11.87 16.99
CA SER A 133 5.43 -12.67 17.81
C SER A 133 4.27 -11.77 18.28
N PRO A 134 3.38 -11.35 17.36
CA PRO A 134 2.43 -10.27 17.60
C PRO A 134 1.64 -10.43 18.90
N LYS A 135 1.56 -9.35 19.67
CA LYS A 135 0.80 -9.31 20.94
C LYS A 135 -0.12 -8.11 20.98
N CYS A 136 -1.13 -8.22 21.83
CA CYS A 136 -2.04 -7.14 22.17
C CYS A 136 -2.07 -6.91 23.68
N ARG A 137 -2.19 -5.65 24.10
CA ARG A 137 -2.37 -5.21 25.48
C ARG A 137 -3.58 -4.29 25.62
N GLU A 138 -4.33 -4.48 26.69
CA GLU A 138 -5.38 -3.55 27.10
C GLU A 138 -4.85 -2.62 28.19
N TYR A 139 -4.95 -1.32 27.93
CA TYR A 139 -4.54 -0.27 28.84
C TYR A 139 -5.78 0.44 29.38
N THR A 140 -5.79 0.66 30.69
CA THR A 140 -6.78 1.48 31.37
C THR A 140 -6.10 2.72 31.94
N VAL A 141 -6.63 3.89 31.63
CA VAL A 141 -6.24 5.18 32.20
C VAL A 141 -6.99 5.36 33.51
N THR A 142 -6.26 5.46 34.62
CA THR A 142 -6.79 5.77 35.95
C THR A 142 -6.15 7.05 36.46
N GLU A 143 -6.61 7.57 37.61
CA GLU A 143 -5.99 8.73 38.29
C GLU A 143 -4.49 8.51 38.60
N PHE A 144 -4.08 7.24 38.77
CA PHE A 144 -2.70 6.85 39.05
C PHE A 144 -1.85 6.64 37.79
N GLY A 145 -2.40 6.93 36.61
CA GLY A 145 -1.73 6.78 35.32
C GLY A 145 -2.25 5.61 34.48
N ILE A 146 -1.44 5.19 33.52
CA ILE A 146 -1.83 4.19 32.52
C ILE A 146 -1.39 2.80 32.98
N ARG A 147 -2.33 1.88 33.19
CA ARG A 147 -2.04 0.51 33.62
C ARG A 147 -2.37 -0.51 32.54
N ASN A 148 -1.43 -1.42 32.27
CA ASN A 148 -1.72 -2.65 31.52
C ASN A 148 -2.59 -3.59 32.36
N THR A 149 -3.74 -3.97 31.83
CA THR A 149 -4.74 -4.81 32.51
C THR A 149 -4.82 -6.22 31.94
N ARG A 150 -4.45 -6.42 30.69
CA ARG A 150 -4.54 -7.71 30.00
C ARG A 150 -3.54 -7.76 28.84
N GLN A 151 -2.90 -8.90 28.65
CA GLN A 151 -2.10 -9.19 27.46
C GLN A 151 -2.58 -10.51 26.85
N PHE A 152 -2.70 -10.56 25.52
CA PHE A 152 -3.09 -11.76 24.80
C PHE A 152 -2.41 -11.82 23.42
N ASP A 153 -2.64 -12.93 22.72
CA ASP A 153 -2.04 -13.17 21.42
C ASP A 153 -2.60 -12.26 20.31
N GLY A 154 -1.71 -11.63 19.55
CA GLY A 154 -2.02 -10.66 18.51
C GLY A 154 -2.06 -11.26 17.09
N GLN A 155 -1.97 -12.58 16.93
CA GLN A 155 -2.03 -13.24 15.62
C GLN A 155 -3.33 -12.91 14.90
N GLY A 156 -3.21 -12.54 13.62
CA GLY A 156 -4.34 -12.09 12.80
C GLY A 156 -4.90 -10.71 13.18
N ILE A 157 -4.27 -10.01 14.13
CA ILE A 157 -4.62 -8.63 14.52
C ILE A 157 -3.52 -7.65 14.12
N SER A 158 -2.29 -7.92 14.56
CA SER A 158 -1.11 -7.14 14.18
C SER A 158 -0.23 -7.96 13.26
N PRO A 159 0.42 -7.36 12.25
CA PRO A 159 1.39 -8.07 11.44
C PRO A 159 2.62 -8.48 12.25
N TYR A 160 3.40 -9.41 11.70
CA TYR A 160 4.69 -9.87 12.24
C TYR A 160 5.83 -8.92 11.88
N ASP A 161 5.84 -8.44 10.64
CA ASP A 161 6.85 -7.53 10.10
C ASP A 161 6.35 -6.06 10.18
N PRO A 162 7.15 -5.11 10.70
CA PRO A 162 6.78 -3.69 10.74
C PRO A 162 6.48 -3.08 9.36
N LYS A 163 7.11 -3.60 8.30
CA LYS A 163 6.97 -3.15 6.91
C LYS A 163 5.73 -3.75 6.23
N HIS A 164 5.04 -4.69 6.88
CA HIS A 164 3.83 -5.29 6.33
C HIS A 164 2.64 -4.32 6.42
N ASN A 165 2.07 -4.00 5.26
CA ASN A 165 0.89 -3.16 5.17
C ASN A 165 -0.34 -3.88 5.74
N SER A 166 -0.97 -3.26 6.72
CA SER A 166 -2.10 -3.80 7.47
C SER A 166 -3.04 -2.67 7.87
N SER A 167 -4.32 -3.01 7.94
CA SER A 167 -5.38 -2.08 8.30
C SER A 167 -6.30 -2.74 9.32
N ALA A 168 -6.76 -1.96 10.29
CA ALA A 168 -7.65 -2.44 11.34
C ALA A 168 -8.68 -1.37 11.65
N LEU A 169 -9.90 -1.80 11.92
CA LEU A 169 -11.04 -0.98 12.28
C LEU A 169 -11.74 -1.58 13.49
N TYR A 170 -11.82 -0.83 14.57
CA TYR A 170 -12.65 -1.16 15.70
C TYR A 170 -14.04 -0.58 15.52
N VAL A 171 -15.09 -1.37 15.79
CA VAL A 171 -16.48 -0.92 15.71
C VAL A 171 -17.00 -0.68 17.14
N PRO A 172 -17.15 0.57 17.58
CA PRO A 172 -17.62 0.90 18.93
C PRO A 172 -18.95 0.24 19.27
N GLY A 173 -19.12 -0.17 20.53
CA GLY A 173 -20.33 -0.82 21.04
C GLY A 173 -20.49 -2.30 20.67
N THR A 174 -19.69 -2.83 19.73
CA THR A 174 -19.73 -4.26 19.36
C THR A 174 -18.58 -5.07 19.97
N ASN A 175 -17.52 -4.41 20.44
CA ASN A 175 -16.26 -5.04 20.85
C ASN A 175 -15.63 -5.93 19.77
N GLN A 176 -15.92 -5.63 18.51
CA GLN A 176 -15.39 -6.33 17.35
C GLN A 176 -14.32 -5.50 16.64
N LEU A 177 -13.24 -6.16 16.28
CA LEU A 177 -12.17 -5.62 15.47
C LEU A 177 -12.19 -6.30 14.10
N PHE A 178 -12.27 -5.51 13.05
CA PHE A 178 -12.15 -5.92 11.66
C PHE A 178 -10.73 -5.63 11.20
N VAL A 179 -9.98 -6.65 10.79
CA VAL A 179 -8.56 -6.56 10.50
C VAL A 179 -8.27 -7.15 9.14
N ALA A 180 -7.40 -6.50 8.38
CA ALA A 180 -6.81 -7.03 7.17
C ALA A 180 -5.28 -7.07 7.33
N THR A 181 -4.74 -8.28 7.49
CA THR A 181 -3.33 -8.54 7.83
C THR A 181 -2.93 -9.97 7.43
N VAL A 182 -1.87 -10.50 8.03
CA VAL A 182 -1.39 -11.89 7.92
C VAL A 182 -1.41 -12.62 9.26
N THR A 183 -1.47 -13.95 9.24
CA THR A 183 -1.43 -14.78 10.45
C THR A 183 -0.10 -15.48 10.70
N ASP A 184 0.82 -15.49 9.74
CA ASP A 184 2.05 -16.27 9.79
C ASP A 184 3.31 -15.41 9.74
N PHE A 185 4.42 -16.00 10.19
CA PHE A 185 5.72 -15.33 10.27
C PHE A 185 6.27 -14.87 8.91
N VAL A 186 5.93 -15.58 7.83
CA VAL A 186 6.40 -15.30 6.47
C VAL A 186 5.50 -14.29 5.75
N GLY A 187 4.21 -14.22 6.10
CA GLY A 187 3.23 -13.34 5.47
C GLY A 187 2.46 -13.98 4.30
N ASN A 188 2.37 -15.32 4.24
CA ASN A 188 1.67 -16.03 3.17
C ASN A 188 0.18 -16.27 3.47
N ASP A 189 -0.24 -16.34 4.74
CA ASP A 189 -1.65 -16.51 5.12
C ASP A 189 -2.30 -15.15 5.41
N ALA A 190 -2.54 -14.40 4.34
CA ALA A 190 -3.29 -13.15 4.40
C ALA A 190 -4.78 -13.40 4.65
N LEU A 191 -5.40 -12.55 5.47
CA LEU A 191 -6.80 -12.68 5.82
C LEU A 191 -7.49 -11.34 6.06
N ILE A 192 -8.80 -11.34 5.83
CA ILE A 192 -9.73 -10.39 6.40
C ILE A 192 -10.46 -11.10 7.54
N TYR A 193 -10.31 -10.56 8.75
CA TYR A 193 -10.68 -11.21 10.00
C TYR A 193 -11.54 -10.30 10.86
N ARG A 194 -12.57 -10.87 11.49
CA ARG A 194 -13.26 -10.23 12.59
C ARG A 194 -12.98 -10.99 13.88
N LYS A 195 -12.40 -10.29 14.84
CA LYS A 195 -12.12 -10.79 16.19
C LYS A 195 -13.00 -10.08 17.21
N THR A 196 -13.65 -10.83 18.08
CA THR A 196 -14.28 -10.29 19.28
C THR A 196 -13.24 -10.23 20.40
N ILE A 197 -13.01 -9.05 20.99
CA ILE A 197 -11.90 -8.83 21.95
C ILE A 197 -12.27 -9.25 23.38
N ASP A 198 -13.55 -9.17 23.75
CA ASP A 198 -14.01 -9.57 25.08
C ASP A 198 -14.27 -11.07 25.15
N GLU A 199 -13.62 -11.72 26.11
CA GLU A 199 -13.81 -13.14 26.47
C GLU A 199 -14.72 -13.29 27.68
N THR A 200 -15.66 -12.37 27.92
CA THR A 200 -16.71 -12.67 28.90
C THR A 200 -17.45 -13.93 28.43
N PRO A 201 -17.85 -14.84 29.33
CA PRO A 201 -18.60 -16.04 28.96
C PRO A 201 -19.87 -15.73 28.14
N SER A 202 -20.45 -14.54 28.33
CA SER A 202 -21.60 -14.01 27.57
C SER A 202 -21.26 -13.54 26.14
N SER A 203 -20.00 -13.20 25.87
CA SER A 203 -19.49 -12.76 24.55
C SER A 203 -19.13 -13.92 23.61
N LYS A 204 -19.15 -15.18 24.10
CA LYS A 204 -18.98 -16.40 23.29
C LYS A 204 -19.99 -16.54 22.13
N SER A 205 -21.00 -15.67 22.04
CA SER A 205 -22.01 -15.68 20.97
C SER A 205 -21.50 -15.16 19.62
N ALA A 206 -20.48 -14.30 19.58
CA ALA A 206 -19.96 -13.75 18.33
C ALA A 206 -18.75 -14.56 17.85
N ALA A 207 -18.98 -15.54 16.97
CA ALA A 207 -17.92 -16.30 16.34
C ALA A 207 -16.93 -15.38 15.61
N ASN A 208 -15.65 -15.70 15.76
CA ASN A 208 -14.59 -15.12 14.97
C ASN A 208 -14.75 -15.58 13.52
N ILE A 209 -14.66 -14.67 12.56
CA ILE A 209 -14.89 -14.97 11.14
C ILE A 209 -13.69 -14.55 10.33
N ARG A 210 -13.21 -15.42 9.45
CA ARG A 210 -12.13 -15.14 8.50
C ARG A 210 -12.50 -15.44 7.06
N THR A 211 -11.75 -14.87 6.14
CA THR A 211 -11.70 -15.32 4.75
C THR A 211 -11.10 -16.74 4.65
N GLN A 212 -11.46 -17.47 3.60
CA GLN A 212 -10.86 -18.77 3.30
C GLN A 212 -9.35 -18.61 3.10
N SER A 213 -8.57 -19.49 3.73
CA SER A 213 -7.12 -19.51 3.57
C SER A 213 -6.73 -20.21 2.26
N TYR A 214 -5.60 -19.80 1.69
CA TYR A 214 -4.98 -20.42 0.51
C TYR A 214 -5.87 -20.52 -0.74
N ASP A 215 -6.90 -19.68 -0.86
CA ASP A 215 -7.71 -19.54 -2.07
C ASP A 215 -7.40 -18.20 -2.75
N ALA A 216 -6.63 -18.25 -3.84
CA ALA A 216 -6.21 -17.08 -4.60
C ALA A 216 -7.41 -16.27 -5.15
N ARG A 217 -8.57 -16.90 -5.36
CA ARG A 217 -9.80 -16.19 -5.77
C ARG A 217 -10.30 -15.27 -4.67
N VAL A 218 -10.03 -15.60 -3.41
CA VAL A 218 -10.45 -14.82 -2.23
C VAL A 218 -9.42 -13.73 -1.95
N LEU A 219 -8.15 -14.09 -1.74
CA LEU A 219 -7.02 -13.18 -1.53
C LEU A 219 -5.74 -13.79 -2.12
N ASN A 220 -4.95 -13.02 -2.86
CA ASN A 220 -3.71 -13.50 -3.48
C ASN A 220 -2.55 -12.49 -3.34
N ALA A 221 -1.67 -12.73 -2.36
CA ALA A 221 -0.61 -11.80 -1.97
C ALA A 221 -1.09 -10.32 -1.85
N PRO A 222 -2.14 -10.06 -1.05
CA PRO A 222 -2.73 -8.73 -0.97
C PRO A 222 -1.83 -7.75 -0.20
N ASN A 223 -1.86 -6.48 -0.58
CA ASN A 223 -1.29 -5.37 0.16
C ASN A 223 -2.42 -4.44 0.62
N PHE A 224 -2.73 -4.48 1.92
CA PHE A 224 -3.87 -3.78 2.51
C PHE A 224 -3.57 -2.30 2.75
N VAL A 225 -4.44 -1.43 2.23
CA VAL A 225 -4.26 0.03 2.23
C VAL A 225 -5.13 0.70 3.28
N ALA A 226 -6.44 0.43 3.29
CA ALA A 226 -7.38 1.11 4.18
C ALA A 226 -8.60 0.24 4.52
N THR A 227 -9.23 0.54 5.65
CA THR A 227 -10.47 -0.11 6.12
C THR A 227 -11.36 0.92 6.80
N PHE A 228 -12.62 1.00 6.40
CA PHE A 228 -13.61 1.87 7.06
C PHE A 228 -15.00 1.24 7.06
N ALA A 229 -15.81 1.63 8.04
CA ALA A 229 -17.22 1.25 8.10
C ALA A 229 -18.07 2.25 7.29
N TYR A 230 -19.01 1.76 6.50
CA TYR A 230 -19.95 2.60 5.77
C TYR A 230 -21.30 1.89 5.60
N LYS A 231 -22.36 2.50 6.17
CA LYS A 231 -23.69 1.87 6.32
C LYS A 231 -23.58 0.49 7.01
N GLU A 232 -24.23 -0.54 6.48
CA GLU A 232 -24.24 -1.90 7.04
C GLU A 232 -22.95 -2.71 6.85
N HIS A 233 -21.95 -2.13 6.16
CA HIS A 233 -20.77 -2.88 5.74
C HIS A 233 -19.47 -2.29 6.31
N VAL A 234 -18.45 -3.15 6.34
CA VAL A 234 -17.04 -2.75 6.46
C VAL A 234 -16.39 -2.95 5.10
N TYR A 235 -15.71 -1.92 4.62
CA TYR A 235 -15.01 -1.91 3.33
C TYR A 235 -13.50 -2.04 3.56
N PHE A 236 -12.85 -2.87 2.73
CA PHE A 236 -11.41 -3.09 2.73
C PHE A 236 -10.84 -2.71 1.37
N TRP A 237 -9.78 -1.93 1.38
CA TRP A 237 -9.13 -1.41 0.18
C TRP A 237 -7.72 -1.94 0.11
N PHE A 238 -7.37 -2.54 -1.01
CA PHE A 238 -6.09 -3.22 -1.17
C PHE A 238 -5.75 -3.37 -2.65
N ARG A 239 -4.57 -3.91 -2.91
CA ARG A 239 -4.19 -4.43 -4.23
C ARG A 239 -3.66 -5.84 -4.07
N GLU A 240 -3.78 -6.65 -5.10
CA GLU A 240 -3.39 -8.05 -5.05
C GLU A 240 -3.00 -8.55 -6.44
N ILE A 241 -2.37 -9.72 -6.49
CA ILE A 241 -2.16 -10.44 -7.76
C ILE A 241 -3.52 -10.94 -8.26
N ALA A 242 -3.99 -10.39 -9.38
CA ALA A 242 -5.26 -10.70 -9.98
C ALA A 242 -5.24 -12.12 -10.58
N SER A 243 -5.88 -13.07 -9.90
CA SER A 243 -6.04 -14.44 -10.42
C SER A 243 -6.76 -14.49 -11.77
N GLU A 244 -7.49 -13.43 -12.12
CA GLU A 244 -8.24 -13.33 -13.35
C GLU A 244 -7.55 -12.58 -14.50
N ALA A 245 -6.30 -12.16 -14.32
CA ALA A 245 -5.59 -11.38 -15.32
C ALA A 245 -4.10 -11.75 -15.40
N ILE A 246 -3.69 -12.05 -16.62
CA ILE A 246 -2.32 -12.30 -17.04
C ILE A 246 -2.10 -11.43 -18.28
N ASP A 247 -0.92 -10.84 -18.45
CA ASP A 247 -0.62 -10.07 -19.67
C ASP A 247 -0.14 -10.95 -20.84
N ASN A 248 0.23 -10.31 -21.94
CA ASN A 248 0.70 -10.99 -23.16
C ASN A 248 2.07 -11.69 -22.97
N ASN A 249 2.80 -11.39 -21.91
CA ASN A 249 4.08 -12.02 -21.57
C ASN A 249 3.91 -13.14 -20.54
N GLU A 250 2.67 -13.55 -20.25
CA GLU A 250 2.33 -14.53 -19.22
C GLU A 250 2.63 -14.05 -17.78
N GLU A 251 2.78 -12.73 -17.57
CA GLU A 251 3.06 -12.18 -16.25
C GLU A 251 1.78 -11.85 -15.48
N PRO A 252 1.68 -12.25 -14.19
CA PRO A 252 0.54 -11.93 -13.34
C PRO A 252 0.36 -10.43 -13.20
N GLN A 253 -0.89 -9.97 -13.30
CA GLN A 253 -1.20 -8.55 -13.16
C GLN A 253 -1.61 -8.22 -11.73
N ILE A 254 -1.23 -7.02 -11.24
CA ILE A 254 -1.77 -6.47 -10.00
C ILE A 254 -3.04 -5.71 -10.31
N TYR A 255 -4.09 -5.89 -9.50
CA TYR A 255 -5.28 -5.03 -9.52
C TYR A 255 -5.59 -4.44 -8.15
N ALA A 256 -6.01 -3.18 -8.16
CA ALA A 256 -6.64 -2.55 -7.02
C ALA A 256 -8.05 -3.09 -6.79
N ARG A 257 -8.37 -3.30 -5.52
CA ARG A 257 -9.60 -3.91 -5.04
C ARG A 257 -10.27 -3.05 -3.98
N VAL A 258 -11.59 -3.07 -4.05
CA VAL A 258 -12.44 -2.82 -2.88
C VAL A 258 -13.16 -4.13 -2.56
N ALA A 259 -13.14 -4.53 -1.30
CA ALA A 259 -13.96 -5.62 -0.78
C ALA A 259 -14.91 -5.10 0.30
N ARG A 260 -15.98 -5.84 0.56
CA ARG A 260 -16.88 -5.54 1.68
C ARG A 260 -17.33 -6.81 2.40
N VAL A 261 -17.69 -6.64 3.67
CA VAL A 261 -18.40 -7.64 4.50
C VAL A 261 -19.52 -6.95 5.26
N CYS A 262 -20.57 -7.69 5.62
CA CYS A 262 -21.62 -7.20 6.49
C CYS A 262 -21.14 -7.13 7.94
N LYS A 263 -21.41 -6.03 8.64
CA LYS A 263 -21.04 -5.86 10.05
C LYS A 263 -21.63 -6.98 10.92
N ASN A 264 -22.86 -7.39 10.62
CA ASN A 264 -23.64 -8.36 11.38
C ASN A 264 -23.52 -9.82 10.90
N ASP A 265 -22.62 -10.13 9.94
CA ASP A 265 -22.42 -11.49 9.45
C ASP A 265 -22.01 -12.41 10.62
N LYS A 266 -22.68 -13.55 10.80
CA LYS A 266 -22.43 -14.52 11.88
C LYS A 266 -21.74 -15.80 11.36
N GLY A 267 -21.35 -15.80 10.09
CA GLY A 267 -20.89 -17.01 9.40
C GLY A 267 -22.08 -17.84 8.91
N GLY A 268 -21.78 -18.93 8.19
CA GLY A 268 -22.79 -19.86 7.69
C GLY A 268 -23.16 -20.94 8.71
N ALA A 269 -24.08 -21.82 8.34
CA ALA A 269 -24.21 -23.11 9.03
C ALA A 269 -22.88 -23.89 8.97
N ARG A 270 -22.65 -24.82 9.91
CA ARG A 270 -21.50 -25.72 9.82
C ARG A 270 -21.48 -26.40 8.44
N PRO A 271 -20.32 -26.49 7.76
CA PRO A 271 -18.96 -26.21 8.27
C PRO A 271 -18.46 -24.77 8.03
N ALA A 272 -19.31 -23.84 7.58
CA ALA A 272 -18.95 -22.46 7.23
C ALA A 272 -19.14 -21.43 8.36
N ASN A 273 -19.28 -21.88 9.62
CA ASN A 273 -19.57 -21.03 10.78
C ASN A 273 -18.47 -20.03 11.15
N GLU A 274 -17.23 -20.23 10.66
CA GLU A 274 -16.09 -19.33 10.88
C GLU A 274 -15.67 -18.61 9.58
N ARG A 275 -16.51 -18.67 8.53
CA ARG A 275 -16.23 -18.10 7.21
C ARG A 275 -17.23 -17.01 6.86
N TRP A 276 -16.76 -15.96 6.18
CA TRP A 276 -17.64 -14.90 5.71
C TRP A 276 -18.68 -15.43 4.73
N THR A 277 -19.95 -15.10 4.96
CA THR A 277 -21.05 -15.34 4.02
C THR A 277 -21.37 -14.11 3.17
N SER A 278 -20.76 -12.98 3.52
CA SER A 278 -20.95 -11.67 2.89
C SER A 278 -19.73 -11.12 2.14
N TYR A 279 -18.59 -11.81 2.17
CA TYR A 279 -17.35 -11.32 1.54
C TYR A 279 -17.44 -11.31 0.02
N LEU A 280 -17.32 -10.12 -0.57
CA LEU A 280 -17.17 -9.90 -1.99
C LEU A 280 -16.07 -8.89 -2.26
N LYS A 281 -15.43 -8.99 -3.43
CA LYS A 281 -14.47 -8.01 -3.94
C LYS A 281 -14.74 -7.60 -5.38
N ALA A 282 -14.36 -6.37 -5.71
CA ALA A 282 -14.48 -5.78 -7.05
C ALA A 282 -13.17 -5.10 -7.45
N ARG A 283 -12.88 -5.08 -8.75
CA ARG A 283 -11.77 -4.30 -9.31
C ARG A 283 -12.11 -2.81 -9.30
N LEU A 284 -11.18 -1.96 -8.90
CA LEU A 284 -11.22 -0.52 -9.13
C LEU A 284 -10.53 -0.20 -10.45
N ASN A 285 -11.11 0.70 -11.24
CA ASN A 285 -10.52 1.17 -12.49
C ASN A 285 -10.19 2.67 -12.41
N CYS A 286 -8.90 2.97 -12.28
CA CYS A 286 -8.32 4.29 -12.46
C CYS A 286 -7.44 4.23 -13.71
N SER A 287 -7.86 4.88 -14.80
CA SER A 287 -7.17 4.78 -16.08
C SER A 287 -7.31 6.05 -16.92
N LEU A 288 -6.27 6.39 -17.67
CA LEU A 288 -6.36 7.41 -18.71
C LEU A 288 -6.89 6.80 -20.01
N PRO A 289 -7.79 7.48 -20.73
CA PRO A 289 -8.15 7.10 -22.09
C PRO A 289 -6.95 7.35 -23.02
N SER A 290 -6.34 6.30 -23.56
CA SER A 290 -5.19 6.39 -24.47
C SER A 290 -5.42 5.57 -25.74
N GLY A 291 -5.85 6.23 -26.82
CA GLY A 291 -6.04 5.57 -28.12
C GLY A 291 -6.91 4.31 -28.03
N SER A 292 -6.36 3.16 -28.41
CA SER A 292 -7.07 1.87 -28.45
C SER A 292 -7.13 1.09 -27.13
N SER A 293 -6.22 1.36 -26.18
CA SER A 293 -6.16 0.65 -24.89
C SER A 293 -5.91 1.65 -23.76
N PRO A 294 -6.76 1.69 -22.72
CA PRO A 294 -6.55 2.57 -21.58
C PRO A 294 -5.20 2.32 -20.87
N PHE A 295 -4.62 3.38 -20.34
CA PHE A 295 -3.42 3.32 -19.50
C PHE A 295 -3.86 3.20 -18.03
N TYR A 296 -3.55 2.07 -17.38
CA TYR A 296 -4.08 1.73 -16.05
C TYR A 296 -3.10 2.06 -14.93
N PHE A 297 -3.63 2.63 -13.84
CA PHE A 297 -2.95 2.75 -12.56
C PHE A 297 -3.53 1.72 -11.60
N ASN A 298 -2.84 0.60 -11.42
CA ASN A 298 -3.36 -0.53 -10.66
C ASN A 298 -2.82 -0.62 -9.23
N GLU A 299 -1.72 0.07 -8.92
CA GLU A 299 -1.07 -0.01 -7.60
C GLU A 299 -1.71 0.97 -6.62
N LEU A 300 -2.82 0.58 -5.97
CA LEU A 300 -3.44 1.40 -4.93
C LEU A 300 -2.47 1.67 -3.76
N LYS A 301 -2.25 2.96 -3.44
CA LYS A 301 -1.33 3.42 -2.37
C LYS A 301 -2.07 3.99 -1.15
N ALA A 302 -3.12 4.78 -1.37
CA ALA A 302 -3.87 5.44 -0.30
C ALA A 302 -5.35 5.66 -0.67
N VAL A 303 -6.20 5.78 0.35
CA VAL A 303 -7.64 5.98 0.23
C VAL A 303 -8.09 6.95 1.33
N SER A 304 -8.86 7.98 0.97
CA SER A 304 -9.48 8.88 1.95
C SER A 304 -10.67 8.23 2.65
N ASP A 305 -11.08 8.79 3.78
CA ASP A 305 -12.41 8.51 4.31
C ASP A 305 -13.52 8.94 3.31
N PRO A 306 -14.74 8.38 3.41
CA PRO A 306 -15.87 8.82 2.60
C PRO A 306 -16.23 10.29 2.87
N ILE A 307 -16.10 11.12 1.84
CA ILE A 307 -16.40 12.55 1.88
C ILE A 307 -17.84 12.78 1.39
N ASP A 308 -18.61 13.56 2.13
CA ASP A 308 -19.99 13.91 1.76
C ASP A 308 -19.99 14.82 0.52
N ALA A 309 -20.56 14.31 -0.58
CA ALA A 309 -20.72 15.02 -1.85
C ALA A 309 -22.14 15.57 -2.03
N GLY A 310 -22.96 15.59 -0.97
CA GLY A 310 -24.36 16.01 -1.00
C GLY A 310 -25.32 14.91 -1.46
N ASN A 311 -26.62 15.13 -1.27
CA ASN A 311 -27.69 14.19 -1.67
C ASN A 311 -27.50 12.75 -1.15
N ASN A 312 -26.94 12.58 0.06
CA ASN A 312 -26.63 11.28 0.67
C ASN A 312 -25.65 10.42 -0.18
N ASN A 313 -24.86 11.07 -1.05
CA ASN A 313 -23.79 10.46 -1.81
C ASN A 313 -22.46 10.82 -1.17
N HIS A 314 -21.57 9.84 -1.12
CA HIS A 314 -20.21 10.06 -0.65
C HIS A 314 -19.24 9.64 -1.75
N VAL A 315 -18.08 10.27 -1.76
CA VAL A 315 -16.97 9.93 -2.65
C VAL A 315 -15.73 9.60 -1.83
N VAL A 316 -14.85 8.80 -2.39
CA VAL A 316 -13.52 8.55 -1.83
C VAL A 316 -12.47 8.96 -2.86
N TYR A 317 -11.43 9.63 -2.37
CA TYR A 317 -10.26 9.96 -3.17
C TYR A 317 -9.19 8.91 -2.92
N THR A 318 -8.46 8.58 -3.97
CA THR A 318 -7.56 7.42 -3.98
C THR A 318 -6.29 7.75 -4.74
N VAL A 319 -5.17 7.26 -4.24
CA VAL A 319 -3.85 7.41 -4.89
C VAL A 319 -3.46 6.06 -5.46
N PHE A 320 -3.05 6.05 -6.73
CA PHE A 320 -2.51 4.89 -7.41
C PHE A 320 -1.14 5.19 -7.96
N SER A 321 -0.36 4.14 -8.24
CA SER A 321 0.80 4.21 -9.11
C SER A 321 0.74 3.17 -10.22
N THR A 322 1.68 3.28 -11.16
CA THR A 322 2.09 2.18 -12.03
C THR A 322 2.90 1.14 -11.23
N PRO A 323 3.07 -0.09 -11.77
CA PRO A 323 3.98 -1.08 -11.19
C PRO A 323 5.40 -0.54 -10.99
N ASP A 324 6.13 -1.18 -10.08
CA ASP A 324 7.53 -0.85 -9.81
C ASP A 324 8.38 -1.04 -11.08
N SER A 325 8.79 0.07 -11.69
CA SER A 325 9.68 0.10 -12.85
C SER A 325 10.56 1.36 -12.79
N ASP A 326 11.43 1.55 -13.78
CA ASP A 326 12.25 2.75 -13.93
C ASP A 326 11.42 4.01 -14.26
N VAL A 327 10.19 3.83 -14.76
CA VAL A 327 9.27 4.90 -15.15
C VAL A 327 8.01 4.75 -14.33
N ARG A 328 7.97 5.43 -13.18
CA ARG A 328 6.81 5.41 -12.28
C ARG A 328 5.94 6.61 -12.54
N MET A 329 4.63 6.39 -12.52
CA MET A 329 3.65 7.46 -12.58
C MET A 329 2.64 7.24 -11.47
N SER A 330 2.11 8.34 -10.95
CA SER A 330 1.09 8.34 -9.91
C SER A 330 -0.17 9.04 -10.40
N ALA A 331 -1.33 8.62 -9.89
CA ALA A 331 -2.61 9.20 -10.24
C ALA A 331 -3.53 9.33 -9.03
N VAL A 332 -4.30 10.41 -8.98
CA VAL A 332 -5.40 10.59 -8.03
C VAL A 332 -6.71 10.31 -8.75
N CYS A 333 -7.50 9.37 -8.25
CA CYS A 333 -8.83 9.06 -8.77
C CYS A 333 -9.88 9.25 -7.68
N LYS A 334 -11.11 9.54 -8.12
CA LYS A 334 -12.29 9.68 -7.26
C LYS A 334 -13.26 8.54 -7.54
N PHE A 335 -13.85 7.92 -6.53
CA PHE A 335 -14.86 6.87 -6.69
C PHE A 335 -16.15 7.20 -5.94
N SER A 336 -17.30 6.92 -6.56
CA SER A 336 -18.60 7.10 -5.93
C SER A 336 -18.96 5.90 -5.04
N MET A 337 -19.21 6.15 -3.75
CA MET A 337 -19.68 5.12 -2.83
C MET A 337 -21.07 4.60 -3.22
N LYS A 338 -21.89 5.40 -3.90
CA LYS A 338 -23.16 4.95 -4.48
C LYS A 338 -22.91 3.91 -5.57
N LYS A 339 -21.99 4.19 -6.51
CA LYS A 339 -21.65 3.28 -7.61
C LYS A 339 -21.02 1.98 -7.09
N ILE A 340 -20.15 2.08 -6.08
CA ILE A 340 -19.57 0.92 -5.40
C ILE A 340 -20.67 0.02 -4.85
N ARG A 341 -21.63 0.57 -4.09
CA ARG A 341 -22.77 -0.21 -3.56
C ARG A 341 -23.60 -0.84 -4.66
N GLU A 342 -23.95 -0.08 -5.70
CA GLU A 342 -24.73 -0.60 -6.83
C GLU A 342 -24.07 -1.83 -7.48
N GLU A 343 -22.75 -1.81 -7.66
CA GLU A 343 -22.03 -2.97 -8.21
C GLU A 343 -22.07 -4.16 -7.26
N PHE A 344 -21.87 -3.96 -5.95
CA PHE A 344 -21.99 -5.07 -5.02
C PHE A 344 -23.42 -5.63 -4.91
N ASP A 345 -24.42 -4.75 -4.89
CA ASP A 345 -25.82 -5.10 -4.69
C ASP A 345 -26.45 -5.72 -5.96
N ASN A 346 -26.02 -5.31 -7.16
CA ASN A 346 -26.66 -5.68 -8.43
C ASN A 346 -25.70 -6.22 -9.53
N GLY A 347 -24.40 -6.23 -9.26
CA GLY A 347 -23.37 -6.68 -10.20
C GLY A 347 -23.41 -8.18 -10.48
N THR A 348 -22.83 -8.60 -11.59
CA THR A 348 -22.67 -10.04 -11.91
C THR A 348 -21.39 -10.57 -11.29
N PHE A 349 -21.42 -11.81 -10.81
CA PHE A 349 -20.22 -12.50 -10.34
C PHE A 349 -19.32 -12.89 -11.50
N LYS A 350 -18.02 -13.06 -11.25
CA LYS A 350 -17.05 -13.54 -12.22
C LYS A 350 -16.81 -15.04 -12.01
N HIS A 351 -16.76 -15.81 -13.10
CA HIS A 351 -16.61 -17.27 -13.05
C HIS A 351 -15.79 -17.78 -14.24
N GLN A 352 -15.17 -18.95 -14.08
CA GLN A 352 -14.58 -19.74 -15.17
C GLN A 352 -15.18 -21.15 -15.15
N ASN A 353 -15.58 -21.67 -16.32
CA ASN A 353 -16.12 -23.02 -16.45
C ASN A 353 -15.12 -24.10 -16.01
N ASN A 354 -13.83 -23.85 -16.24
CA ASN A 354 -12.70 -24.65 -15.76
C ASN A 354 -11.46 -23.75 -15.61
N ALA A 355 -10.39 -24.26 -15.01
CA ALA A 355 -9.19 -23.48 -14.71
C ALA A 355 -8.51 -22.81 -15.94
N GLN A 356 -8.74 -23.34 -17.14
CA GLN A 356 -8.16 -22.83 -18.40
C GLN A 356 -9.11 -21.93 -19.19
N SER A 357 -10.40 -21.88 -18.80
CA SER A 357 -11.40 -21.09 -19.51
C SER A 357 -11.23 -19.60 -19.24
N MET A 358 -11.62 -18.76 -20.19
CA MET A 358 -11.68 -17.32 -19.92
C MET A 358 -12.66 -17.01 -18.79
N TRP A 359 -12.35 -15.97 -18.02
CA TRP A 359 -13.25 -15.47 -17.00
C TRP A 359 -14.43 -14.73 -17.63
N MET A 360 -15.65 -15.14 -17.28
CA MET A 360 -16.89 -14.60 -17.83
C MET A 360 -17.81 -14.08 -16.73
N ALA A 361 -18.87 -13.38 -17.12
CA ALA A 361 -19.94 -13.00 -16.22
C ALA A 361 -20.81 -14.23 -15.93
N PHE A 362 -21.05 -14.51 -14.66
CA PHE A 362 -21.98 -15.54 -14.23
C PHE A 362 -23.42 -15.17 -14.64
N ASN A 363 -24.19 -16.16 -15.09
CA ASN A 363 -25.57 -15.94 -15.52
C ASN A 363 -26.44 -15.43 -14.36
N ARG A 364 -27.06 -14.25 -14.54
CA ARG A 364 -27.90 -13.62 -13.51
C ARG A 364 -29.06 -14.49 -13.06
N ASN A 365 -29.61 -15.32 -13.95
CA ASN A 365 -30.78 -16.15 -13.68
C ASN A 365 -30.45 -17.38 -12.82
N GLU A 366 -29.17 -17.77 -12.76
CA GLU A 366 -28.69 -18.93 -12.00
C GLU A 366 -28.13 -18.53 -10.63
N VAL A 367 -28.09 -17.24 -10.31
CA VAL A 367 -27.64 -16.75 -9.01
C VAL A 367 -28.64 -17.21 -7.93
N PRO A 368 -28.18 -17.92 -6.87
CA PRO A 368 -29.05 -18.35 -5.78
C PRO A 368 -29.82 -17.20 -5.10
N LYS A 369 -30.94 -17.55 -4.46
CA LYS A 369 -31.74 -16.62 -3.64
C LYS A 369 -31.71 -17.07 -2.17
N PRO A 370 -31.53 -16.15 -1.19
CA PRO A 370 -31.27 -14.72 -1.37
C PRO A 370 -29.91 -14.47 -2.04
N ARG A 371 -29.73 -13.29 -2.65
CA ARG A 371 -28.52 -12.98 -3.41
C ARG A 371 -27.27 -13.17 -2.53
N PRO A 372 -26.30 -14.01 -2.93
CA PRO A 372 -25.05 -14.20 -2.21
C PRO A 372 -24.32 -12.87 -1.96
N GLY A 373 -23.75 -12.70 -0.76
CA GLY A 373 -23.09 -11.45 -0.38
C GLY A 373 -23.99 -10.39 0.27
N SER A 374 -25.31 -10.62 0.36
CA SER A 374 -26.25 -9.68 0.99
C SER A 374 -26.28 -9.84 2.51
N CYS A 375 -26.50 -8.76 3.27
CA CYS A 375 -26.63 -8.85 4.71
C CYS A 375 -27.93 -9.56 5.10
N SER A 376 -27.83 -10.50 6.05
CA SER A 376 -28.94 -11.26 6.61
C SER A 376 -29.10 -10.93 8.10
N PRO A 377 -30.33 -10.89 8.65
CA PRO A 377 -30.54 -10.84 10.10
C PRO A 377 -29.87 -12.01 10.85
N ASP A 378 -29.82 -13.17 10.20
CA ASP A 378 -29.19 -14.38 10.72
C ASP A 378 -28.54 -15.17 9.58
N SER A 379 -27.24 -14.94 9.34
CA SER A 379 -26.51 -15.61 8.26
C SER A 379 -26.33 -17.11 8.50
N THR A 380 -26.49 -17.58 9.74
CA THR A 380 -26.38 -19.01 10.08
C THR A 380 -27.50 -19.85 9.47
N LYS A 381 -28.61 -19.19 9.08
CA LYS A 381 -29.80 -19.79 8.44
C LYS A 381 -29.81 -19.63 6.93
N LEU A 382 -28.72 -19.13 6.33
CA LEU A 382 -28.64 -19.01 4.88
C LEU A 382 -28.67 -20.40 4.21
N PRO A 383 -29.36 -20.55 3.07
CA PRO A 383 -29.35 -21.80 2.32
C PRO A 383 -27.94 -22.24 1.92
N GLU A 384 -27.68 -23.54 1.98
CA GLU A 384 -26.36 -24.11 1.68
C GLU A 384 -25.86 -23.74 0.27
N ASN A 385 -26.75 -23.71 -0.73
CA ASN A 385 -26.39 -23.28 -2.09
C ASN A 385 -25.91 -21.83 -2.16
N THR A 386 -26.45 -20.94 -1.32
CA THR A 386 -26.08 -19.51 -1.25
C THR A 386 -24.71 -19.35 -0.59
N VAL A 387 -24.47 -20.09 0.51
CA VAL A 387 -23.18 -20.12 1.21
C VAL A 387 -22.10 -20.77 0.34
N SER A 388 -22.41 -21.88 -0.32
CA SER A 388 -21.48 -22.54 -1.25
C SER A 388 -21.15 -21.62 -2.43
N PHE A 389 -22.13 -20.90 -2.97
CA PHE A 389 -21.90 -19.97 -4.08
C PHE A 389 -20.91 -18.87 -3.73
N ILE A 390 -21.08 -18.19 -2.59
CA ILE A 390 -20.20 -17.08 -2.18
C ILE A 390 -18.76 -17.53 -1.95
N LEU A 391 -18.57 -18.74 -1.41
CA LEU A 391 -17.23 -19.31 -1.19
C LEU A 391 -16.50 -19.63 -2.49
N HIS A 392 -17.21 -19.88 -3.59
CA HIS A 392 -16.62 -20.18 -4.90
C HIS A 392 -16.56 -18.98 -5.85
N HIS A 393 -17.40 -17.95 -5.63
CA HIS A 393 -17.55 -16.78 -6.50
C HIS A 393 -17.42 -15.45 -5.74
N PRO A 394 -16.28 -15.17 -5.07
CA PRO A 394 -16.10 -13.94 -4.29
C PRO A 394 -15.87 -12.67 -5.14
N LEU A 395 -15.60 -12.83 -6.44
CA LEU A 395 -15.18 -11.75 -7.34
C LEU A 395 -16.35 -11.25 -8.19
N LEU A 396 -16.54 -9.93 -8.26
CA LEU A 396 -17.47 -9.28 -9.19
C LEU A 396 -16.83 -9.11 -10.58
N HIS A 397 -17.66 -9.24 -11.62
CA HIS A 397 -17.19 -9.26 -13.01
C HIS A 397 -16.80 -7.87 -13.52
N ARG A 398 -17.61 -6.84 -13.25
CA ARG A 398 -17.39 -5.49 -13.79
C ARG A 398 -16.46 -4.69 -12.88
N PRO A 399 -15.46 -3.99 -13.45
CA PRO A 399 -14.69 -3.04 -12.67
C PRO A 399 -15.53 -1.81 -12.34
N ILE A 400 -15.28 -1.23 -11.16
CA ILE A 400 -15.90 0.01 -10.72
C ILE A 400 -15.09 1.17 -11.32
N PRO A 401 -15.68 2.01 -12.19
CA PRO A 401 -14.96 3.14 -12.80
C PRO A 401 -14.79 4.29 -11.81
N SER A 402 -13.72 5.06 -11.98
CA SER A 402 -13.59 6.37 -11.34
C SER A 402 -14.68 7.34 -11.83
N VAL A 403 -14.93 8.38 -11.03
CA VAL A 403 -15.71 9.54 -11.44
C VAL A 403 -14.84 10.31 -12.43
N ALA A 404 -15.18 10.21 -13.72
CA ALA A 404 -14.36 10.71 -14.83
C ALA A 404 -12.95 10.08 -14.89
N ALA A 405 -12.04 10.71 -15.62
CA ALA A 405 -10.62 10.34 -15.69
C ALA A 405 -9.92 10.67 -14.35
N PRO A 406 -8.65 10.24 -14.15
CA PRO A 406 -7.85 10.71 -13.03
C PRO A 406 -7.90 12.23 -12.89
N LEU A 407 -8.05 12.70 -11.65
CA LEU A 407 -8.12 14.11 -11.29
C LEU A 407 -6.74 14.80 -11.39
N LEU A 408 -5.68 14.06 -11.09
CA LEU A 408 -4.29 14.51 -11.13
C LEU A 408 -3.42 13.33 -11.56
N VAL A 409 -2.42 13.58 -12.41
CA VAL A 409 -1.40 12.59 -12.77
C VAL A 409 -0.01 13.21 -12.59
N GLU A 410 0.86 12.54 -11.86
CA GLU A 410 2.28 12.90 -11.75
C GLU A 410 3.09 11.88 -12.57
N GLY A 411 3.85 12.38 -13.52
CA GLY A 411 4.70 11.64 -14.45
C GLY A 411 6.03 11.22 -13.84
N ALA A 412 6.91 10.66 -14.68
CA ALA A 412 8.16 10.03 -14.25
C ALA A 412 9.26 11.01 -13.80
N ASP A 413 9.10 12.30 -14.08
CA ASP A 413 9.94 13.40 -13.59
C ASP A 413 9.57 13.85 -12.17
N ARG A 414 8.47 13.33 -11.62
CA ARG A 414 7.91 13.69 -10.32
C ARG A 414 8.04 12.54 -9.33
N ALA A 415 8.04 12.87 -8.05
CA ALA A 415 8.04 11.87 -6.99
C ALA A 415 6.69 11.13 -6.93
N ASP A 416 6.74 9.84 -6.58
CA ASP A 416 5.54 9.02 -6.37
C ASP A 416 4.63 9.63 -5.30
N LEU A 417 3.31 9.61 -5.54
CA LEU A 417 2.31 9.98 -4.54
C LEU A 417 2.11 8.81 -3.58
N THR A 418 2.09 9.09 -2.26
CA THR A 418 2.10 8.05 -1.22
C THR A 418 0.86 8.04 -0.34
N GLN A 419 0.28 9.21 -0.03
CA GLN A 419 -0.78 9.38 0.96
C GLN A 419 -1.77 10.45 0.51
N ILE A 420 -3.00 10.40 1.04
CA ILE A 420 -4.03 11.41 0.79
C ILE A 420 -4.90 11.62 2.02
N THR A 421 -5.22 12.88 2.31
CA THR A 421 -6.28 13.26 3.24
C THR A 421 -7.09 14.41 2.64
N VAL A 422 -8.33 14.59 3.06
CA VAL A 422 -9.25 15.56 2.48
C VAL A 422 -9.84 16.43 3.58
N LEU A 423 -9.74 17.75 3.40
CA LEU A 423 -10.44 18.75 4.19
C LEU A 423 -11.73 19.12 3.44
N PRO A 424 -12.89 18.63 3.87
CA PRO A 424 -14.12 18.78 3.09
C PRO A 424 -14.75 20.15 3.27
N ARG A 425 -15.43 20.61 2.21
CA ARG A 425 -16.36 21.75 2.23
C ARG A 425 -15.77 23.04 2.84
N VAL A 426 -14.57 23.41 2.42
CA VAL A 426 -13.96 24.70 2.74
C VAL A 426 -14.73 25.80 2.03
N ARG A 427 -15.25 26.77 2.79
CA ARG A 427 -16.05 27.87 2.27
C ARG A 427 -15.17 28.93 1.62
N ALA A 428 -15.43 29.23 0.35
CA ALA A 428 -14.81 30.32 -0.38
C ALA A 428 -15.68 31.59 -0.35
N VAL A 429 -15.12 32.71 -0.83
CA VAL A 429 -15.87 33.93 -1.14
C VAL A 429 -16.98 33.60 -2.15
N GLY A 430 -18.17 34.18 -1.97
CA GLY A 430 -19.36 33.87 -2.77
C GLY A 430 -20.20 32.70 -2.24
N GLY A 431 -19.78 32.02 -1.17
CA GLY A 431 -20.58 31.01 -0.48
C GLY A 431 -20.50 29.59 -1.05
N HIS A 432 -19.71 29.38 -2.09
CA HIS A 432 -19.38 28.04 -2.59
C HIS A 432 -18.44 27.30 -1.64
N ASN A 433 -18.55 25.97 -1.61
CA ASN A 433 -17.68 25.11 -0.80
C ASN A 433 -16.87 24.20 -1.72
N TYR A 434 -15.60 24.02 -1.37
CA TYR A 434 -14.66 23.19 -2.13
C TYR A 434 -13.98 22.18 -1.23
N ASP A 435 -13.68 21.00 -1.76
CA ASP A 435 -12.89 20.00 -1.07
C ASP A 435 -11.41 20.22 -1.38
N ILE A 436 -10.58 20.22 -0.33
CA ILE A 436 -9.12 20.38 -0.44
C ILE A 436 -8.47 19.03 -0.16
N LEU A 437 -7.63 18.60 -1.10
CA LEU A 437 -6.85 17.38 -1.01
C LEU A 437 -5.43 17.75 -0.59
N PHE A 438 -4.95 17.10 0.47
CA PHE A 438 -3.53 17.09 0.81
C PHE A 438 -2.95 15.74 0.41
N ILE A 439 -1.92 15.74 -0.42
CA ILE A 439 -1.32 14.53 -1.00
C ILE A 439 0.16 14.50 -0.63
N GLY A 440 0.61 13.38 -0.06
CA GLY A 440 2.00 13.19 0.32
C GLY A 440 2.80 12.55 -0.82
N THR A 441 4.10 12.80 -0.85
CA THR A 441 5.02 12.23 -1.84
C THR A 441 6.11 11.36 -1.20
N SER A 442 6.79 10.57 -2.02
CA SER A 442 7.95 9.76 -1.62
C SER A 442 9.20 10.57 -1.30
N ASP A 443 9.28 11.83 -1.73
CA ASP A 443 10.39 12.75 -1.46
C ASP A 443 10.07 13.78 -0.35
N GLY A 444 9.04 13.54 0.47
CA GLY A 444 8.77 14.35 1.67
C GLY A 444 8.08 15.70 1.41
N LYS A 445 7.36 15.82 0.30
CA LYS A 445 6.55 16.99 -0.05
C LYS A 445 5.06 16.73 0.12
N VAL A 446 4.32 17.80 0.41
CA VAL A 446 2.86 17.79 0.45
C VAL A 446 2.33 18.69 -0.66
N LEU A 447 1.49 18.12 -1.52
CA LEU A 447 0.71 18.87 -2.49
C LEU A 447 -0.62 19.26 -1.85
N LYS A 448 -1.00 20.53 -1.96
CA LYS A 448 -2.35 21.03 -1.66
C LYS A 448 -3.08 21.23 -2.98
N VAL A 449 -4.18 20.53 -3.18
CA VAL A 449 -4.94 20.50 -4.42
C VAL A 449 -6.39 20.84 -4.15
N VAL A 450 -7.00 21.65 -5.01
CA VAL A 450 -8.45 21.90 -5.01
C VAL A 450 -9.06 21.34 -6.29
N GLU A 451 -10.26 20.76 -6.17
CA GLU A 451 -11.09 20.41 -7.32
C GLU A 451 -12.12 21.53 -7.56
N VAL A 452 -12.06 22.17 -8.72
CA VAL A 452 -13.02 23.21 -9.14
C VAL A 452 -13.64 22.78 -10.46
N ASP A 453 -14.96 22.62 -10.49
CA ASP A 453 -15.74 22.22 -11.68
C ASP A 453 -15.18 20.97 -12.40
N GLY A 454 -14.65 20.02 -11.62
CA GLY A 454 -14.06 18.77 -12.13
C GLY A 454 -12.58 18.85 -12.53
N ASN A 455 -11.97 20.04 -12.46
CA ASN A 455 -10.55 20.23 -12.76
C ASN A 455 -9.73 20.38 -11.47
N ALA A 456 -8.56 19.74 -11.44
CA ALA A 456 -7.61 19.92 -10.35
C ALA A 456 -6.79 21.19 -10.53
N THR A 457 -6.51 21.86 -9.43
CA THR A 457 -5.50 22.91 -9.35
C THR A 457 -4.57 22.62 -8.19
N VAL A 458 -3.26 22.51 -8.46
CA VAL A 458 -2.24 22.39 -7.42
C VAL A 458 -1.94 23.78 -6.87
N ILE A 459 -2.54 24.09 -5.72
CA ILE A 459 -2.36 25.36 -5.03
C ILE A 459 -0.92 25.49 -4.56
N GLN A 460 -0.41 24.46 -3.89
CA GLN A 460 0.87 24.52 -3.20
C GLN A 460 1.62 23.19 -3.25
N SER A 461 2.95 23.26 -3.35
CA SER A 461 3.86 22.15 -3.06
C SER A 461 4.79 22.58 -1.93
N ALA A 462 4.67 21.92 -0.78
CA ALA A 462 5.46 22.24 0.41
C ALA A 462 6.48 21.13 0.71
N THR A 463 7.77 21.47 0.77
CA THR A 463 8.81 20.58 1.29
C THR A 463 8.73 20.55 2.81
N VAL A 464 8.45 19.38 3.40
CA VAL A 464 8.19 19.26 4.85
C VAL A 464 9.39 18.73 5.61
N PHE A 465 10.06 17.71 5.08
CA PHE A 465 11.17 17.02 5.73
C PHE A 465 12.48 17.28 4.98
N GLN A 466 13.51 17.73 5.70
CA GLN A 466 14.80 18.11 5.12
C GLN A 466 15.49 16.96 4.37
N ARG A 467 15.35 15.73 4.87
CA ARG A 467 15.97 14.52 4.30
C ARG A 467 15.22 13.95 3.10
N GLY A 468 14.12 14.57 2.67
CA GLY A 468 13.30 14.07 1.57
C GLY A 468 12.74 12.66 1.81
N VAL A 469 12.34 12.35 3.05
CA VAL A 469 11.82 11.03 3.42
C VAL A 469 10.35 10.87 3.03
N PRO A 470 9.89 9.65 2.68
CA PRO A 470 8.51 9.42 2.28
C PRO A 470 7.49 9.81 3.35
N ILE A 471 6.40 10.43 2.92
CA ILE A 471 5.23 10.63 3.78
C ILE A 471 4.47 9.31 3.89
N VAL A 472 4.26 8.83 5.10
CA VAL A 472 3.60 7.55 5.41
C VAL A 472 2.19 7.70 5.96
N ASN A 473 1.83 8.87 6.49
CA ASN A 473 0.45 9.19 6.87
C ASN A 473 0.16 10.69 6.77
N LEU A 474 -1.09 11.03 6.47
CA LEU A 474 -1.62 12.40 6.53
C LEU A 474 -2.90 12.44 7.34
N LEU A 475 -3.13 13.55 8.03
CA LEU A 475 -4.38 13.88 8.70
C LEU A 475 -4.59 15.38 8.61
N THR A 476 -5.81 15.82 8.32
CA THR A 476 -6.15 17.24 8.31
C THR A 476 -7.19 17.55 9.37
N THR A 477 -7.00 18.68 10.04
CA THR A 477 -8.01 19.38 10.84
C THR A 477 -8.49 20.60 10.04
N LYS A 478 -9.31 21.46 10.65
CA LYS A 478 -9.72 22.73 10.03
C LYS A 478 -8.59 23.76 9.97
N GLU A 479 -7.57 23.63 10.82
CA GLU A 479 -6.52 24.64 11.02
C GLU A 479 -5.15 24.13 10.60
N SER A 480 -4.89 22.84 10.78
CA SER A 480 -3.60 22.20 10.54
C SER A 480 -3.70 20.92 9.71
N VAL A 481 -2.61 20.62 9.00
CA VAL A 481 -2.35 19.33 8.38
C VAL A 481 -1.17 18.66 9.11
N VAL A 482 -1.42 17.48 9.67
CA VAL A 482 -0.44 16.63 10.32
C VAL A 482 0.17 15.68 9.30
N ILE A 483 1.50 15.69 9.22
CA ILE A 483 2.28 14.97 8.21
C ILE A 483 3.26 14.06 8.93
N VAL A 484 3.22 12.78 8.58
CA VAL A 484 3.98 11.73 9.27
C VAL A 484 4.94 11.07 8.28
N SER A 485 6.22 11.03 8.62
CA SER A 485 7.22 10.13 8.05
C SER A 485 7.49 8.97 9.01
N ALA A 486 8.43 8.08 8.69
CA ALA A 486 8.80 6.97 9.57
C ALA A 486 9.37 7.44 10.93
N ASP A 487 9.99 8.62 11.00
CA ASP A 487 10.76 9.07 12.17
C ASP A 487 10.46 10.51 12.61
N GLU A 488 9.59 11.24 11.90
CA GLU A 488 9.26 12.63 12.19
C GLU A 488 7.80 12.93 11.85
N ILE A 489 7.15 13.73 12.70
CA ILE A 489 5.80 14.26 12.54
C ILE A 489 5.88 15.78 12.52
N ALA A 490 5.19 16.41 11.57
CA ALA A 490 5.06 17.87 11.49
C ALA A 490 3.56 18.27 11.45
N SER A 491 3.22 19.38 12.09
CA SER A 491 1.90 20.02 12.01
C SER A 491 2.06 21.38 11.35
N LEU A 492 1.45 21.58 10.18
CA LEU A 492 1.55 22.80 9.40
C LEU A 492 0.17 23.45 9.22
N PRO A 493 0.07 24.79 9.15
CA PRO A 493 -1.19 25.45 8.82
C PRO A 493 -1.74 24.98 7.47
N VAL A 494 -3.07 24.92 7.35
CA VAL A 494 -3.72 24.53 6.08
C VAL A 494 -3.60 25.58 4.98
N HIS A 495 -3.11 26.79 5.28
CA HIS A 495 -2.99 27.90 4.33
C HIS A 495 -1.71 28.74 4.55
N ASN A 496 -1.29 29.44 3.49
CA ASN A 496 -0.13 30.35 3.50
C ASN A 496 -0.46 31.71 2.85
N CYS A 497 -1.71 32.20 3.00
CA CYS A 497 -2.23 33.40 2.34
C CYS A 497 -1.34 34.65 2.50
N ALA A 498 -0.80 34.88 3.70
CA ALA A 498 0.00 36.07 4.03
C ALA A 498 1.30 36.19 3.22
N GLN A 499 1.74 35.15 2.52
CA GLN A 499 2.89 35.22 1.62
C GLN A 499 2.59 35.99 0.31
N GLN A 500 1.31 36.19 -0.02
CA GLN A 500 0.92 36.90 -1.24
C GLN A 500 0.87 38.41 -0.99
N THR A 501 1.64 39.16 -1.79
CA THR A 501 1.86 40.60 -1.61
C THR A 501 0.93 41.48 -2.46
N SER A 502 0.13 40.89 -3.34
CA SER A 502 -0.76 41.62 -4.27
C SER A 502 -2.09 40.90 -4.46
N CYS A 503 -3.13 41.62 -4.90
CA CYS A 503 -4.46 41.04 -5.10
C CYS A 503 -4.41 39.94 -6.17
N SER A 504 -3.79 40.24 -7.30
CA SER A 504 -3.59 39.30 -8.41
C SER A 504 -2.95 37.98 -7.96
N LYS A 505 -1.89 38.03 -7.14
CA LYS A 505 -1.22 36.83 -6.61
C LYS A 505 -2.09 36.06 -5.60
N CYS A 506 -2.84 36.77 -4.76
CA CYS A 506 -3.76 36.16 -3.80
C CYS A 506 -4.89 35.38 -4.50
N VAL A 507 -5.52 35.99 -5.51
CA VAL A 507 -6.58 35.36 -6.32
C VAL A 507 -6.01 34.24 -7.19
N GLN A 508 -4.80 34.44 -7.74
CA GLN A 508 -4.12 33.43 -8.56
C GLN A 508 -3.90 32.11 -7.83
N LEU A 509 -3.78 32.08 -6.49
CA LEU A 509 -3.67 30.83 -5.74
C LEU A 509 -4.86 29.88 -5.98
N GLN A 510 -6.08 30.41 -6.22
CA GLN A 510 -7.32 29.64 -6.18
C GLN A 510 -7.38 28.79 -4.88
N ASP A 511 -7.09 29.41 -3.74
CA ASP A 511 -7.17 28.79 -2.43
C ASP A 511 -8.44 29.30 -1.73
N PRO A 512 -9.43 28.44 -1.41
CA PRO A 512 -10.66 28.88 -0.78
C PRO A 512 -10.46 29.41 0.64
N HIS A 513 -9.31 29.13 1.27
CA HIS A 513 -8.94 29.73 2.54
C HIS A 513 -8.48 31.17 2.40
N CYS A 514 -8.09 31.62 1.21
CA CYS A 514 -7.48 32.93 0.99
C CYS A 514 -8.43 33.86 0.24
N ALA A 515 -8.45 35.13 0.65
CA ALA A 515 -9.08 36.20 -0.11
C ALA A 515 -8.28 37.50 0.05
N TRP A 516 -8.30 38.35 -0.96
CA TRP A 516 -7.71 39.68 -0.83
C TRP A 516 -8.69 40.60 -0.09
N ASP A 517 -8.24 41.20 1.00
CA ASP A 517 -8.99 42.22 1.72
C ASP A 517 -8.58 43.61 1.20
N SER A 518 -9.49 44.24 0.45
CA SER A 518 -9.28 45.57 -0.13
C SER A 518 -9.18 46.68 0.92
N SER A 519 -9.71 46.48 2.13
CA SER A 519 -9.69 47.49 3.19
C SER A 519 -8.30 47.67 3.82
N ILE A 520 -7.50 46.61 3.87
CA ILE A 520 -6.14 46.60 4.45
C ILE A 520 -5.05 46.24 3.44
N ALA A 521 -5.42 46.02 2.17
CA ALA A 521 -4.54 45.65 1.07
C ALA A 521 -3.64 44.43 1.39
N ARG A 522 -4.23 43.35 1.89
CA ARG A 522 -3.52 42.10 2.23
C ARG A 522 -4.31 40.87 1.83
N CYS A 523 -3.58 39.80 1.50
CA CYS A 523 -4.16 38.48 1.35
C CYS A 523 -4.37 37.86 2.73
N VAL A 524 -5.63 37.70 3.14
CA VAL A 524 -6.02 37.19 4.45
C VAL A 524 -6.62 35.80 4.34
N HIS A 525 -6.75 35.13 5.47
CA HIS A 525 -7.47 33.87 5.59
C HIS A 525 -8.76 34.06 6.38
N GLY A 526 -9.76 33.23 6.12
CA GLY A 526 -11.07 33.34 6.76
C GLY A 526 -12.00 32.17 6.48
N GLY A 527 -13.16 32.15 7.14
CA GLY A 527 -14.17 31.10 6.98
C GLY A 527 -15.62 31.58 6.90
N SER A 528 -15.95 32.79 7.38
CA SER A 528 -17.31 33.34 7.28
C SER A 528 -17.53 34.27 6.08
N TRP A 529 -16.44 34.78 5.47
CA TRP A 529 -16.42 35.73 4.35
C TRP A 529 -17.63 36.67 4.32
N THR A 530 -17.72 37.55 5.32
CA THR A 530 -18.80 38.53 5.44
C THR A 530 -18.33 39.90 4.94
N GLY A 531 -18.88 40.36 3.83
CA GLY A 531 -18.64 41.68 3.27
C GLY A 531 -18.01 41.65 1.88
N ASP A 532 -18.30 42.71 1.11
CA ASP A 532 -17.95 42.82 -0.31
C ASP A 532 -16.49 43.22 -0.54
N GLN A 533 -15.73 43.48 0.54
CA GLN A 533 -14.32 43.85 0.45
C GLN A 533 -13.37 42.68 0.11
N PHE A 534 -13.85 41.44 0.25
CA PHE A 534 -13.06 40.23 0.01
C PHE A 534 -13.14 39.79 -1.44
N ILE A 535 -11.97 39.69 -2.09
CA ILE A 535 -11.86 39.35 -3.50
C ILE A 535 -11.22 37.96 -3.64
N GLN A 536 -11.93 37.03 -4.29
CA GLN A 536 -11.42 35.72 -4.69
C GLN A 536 -12.22 35.21 -5.89
N ASN A 537 -11.56 34.47 -6.78
CA ASN A 537 -12.19 33.80 -7.90
C ASN A 537 -11.61 32.40 -8.05
N MET A 538 -12.35 31.42 -7.54
CA MET A 538 -11.94 30.02 -7.51
C MET A 538 -11.94 29.36 -8.88
N VAL A 539 -12.65 29.88 -9.88
CA VAL A 539 -12.79 29.26 -11.20
C VAL A 539 -11.63 29.65 -12.10
N PHE A 540 -11.36 30.95 -12.21
CA PHE A 540 -10.36 31.49 -13.15
C PHE A 540 -9.03 31.85 -12.49
N GLY A 541 -8.99 32.03 -11.17
CA GLY A 541 -7.79 32.55 -10.50
C GLY A 541 -7.44 33.99 -10.90
N GLN A 542 -8.42 34.75 -11.38
CA GLN A 542 -8.29 36.15 -11.80
C GLN A 542 -9.56 36.92 -11.43
N SER A 543 -9.44 38.21 -11.13
CA SER A 543 -10.58 39.06 -10.79
C SER A 543 -10.37 40.50 -11.26
N GLU A 544 -11.39 41.08 -11.90
CA GLU A 544 -11.43 42.50 -12.30
C GLU A 544 -11.51 43.45 -11.10
N GLN A 545 -11.92 42.93 -9.93
CA GLN A 545 -11.99 43.71 -8.69
C GLN A 545 -10.59 44.03 -8.13
N CYS A 546 -9.54 43.37 -8.61
CA CYS A 546 -8.18 43.68 -8.19
C CYS A 546 -7.75 45.08 -8.68
N PRO A 547 -7.03 45.87 -7.86
CA PRO A 547 -6.57 47.21 -8.26
C PRO A 547 -5.71 47.22 -9.52
N GLU A 548 -5.00 46.12 -9.79
CA GLU A 548 -4.17 45.95 -10.99
C GLU A 548 -4.99 45.52 -12.23
N GLY A 549 -6.30 45.27 -12.08
CA GLY A 549 -7.14 44.63 -13.09
C GLY A 549 -6.77 43.16 -13.33
N ILE A 550 -7.22 42.61 -14.46
CA ILE A 550 -6.81 41.27 -14.91
C ILE A 550 -5.40 41.36 -15.49
N ILE A 551 -4.43 40.72 -14.83
CA ILE A 551 -3.10 40.52 -15.40
C ILE A 551 -3.16 39.32 -16.34
N VAL A 552 -3.33 39.57 -17.65
CA VAL A 552 -3.07 38.58 -18.68
C VAL A 552 -1.56 38.48 -18.82
N ARG A 553 -0.95 37.37 -18.37
CA ARG A 553 0.43 37.07 -18.77
C ARG A 553 0.41 36.81 -20.27
N GLU A 554 0.91 37.75 -21.07
CA GLU A 554 1.25 37.45 -22.45
C GLU A 554 2.27 36.31 -22.43
N VAL A 555 1.98 35.23 -23.16
CA VAL A 555 2.84 34.05 -23.26
C VAL A 555 4.09 34.46 -24.06
N PHE A 556 5.08 35.05 -23.38
CA PHE A 556 6.38 35.36 -23.96
C PHE A 556 7.50 34.72 -23.14
N ASP A 557 8.18 33.80 -23.83
CA ASP A 557 9.48 33.18 -23.59
C ASP A 557 9.72 32.37 -22.30
N ASP A 558 9.84 31.06 -22.53
CA ASP A 558 10.50 30.07 -21.68
C ASP A 558 11.94 30.52 -21.36
N ASN A 559 12.13 31.32 -20.31
CA ASN A 559 13.45 31.54 -19.68
C ASN A 559 13.31 32.10 -18.25
N GLU A 560 12.39 31.55 -17.44
CA GLU A 560 12.52 31.67 -15.99
C GLU A 560 13.51 30.61 -15.50
N SER A 561 14.76 31.04 -15.48
CA SER A 561 15.93 30.33 -14.95
C SER A 561 15.64 29.81 -13.53
N GLU A 562 15.76 28.50 -13.34
CA GLU A 562 15.79 27.86 -12.03
C GLU A 562 16.83 28.54 -11.13
N ALA A 563 16.37 29.03 -9.98
CA ALA A 563 17.22 29.39 -8.86
C ALA A 563 17.86 28.10 -8.29
N GLN A 564 19.02 27.71 -8.82
CA GLN A 564 19.89 26.72 -8.18
C GLN A 564 20.98 27.42 -7.34
N PRO A 565 21.37 26.84 -6.18
CA PRO A 565 22.22 27.50 -5.20
C PRO A 565 23.68 27.54 -5.63
N GLU A 566 24.36 28.57 -5.17
CA GLU A 566 25.76 28.94 -5.39
C GLU A 566 26.74 27.75 -5.47
N ALA A 567 27.21 27.46 -6.68
CA ALA A 567 28.42 26.66 -6.90
C ALA A 567 29.38 27.43 -7.82
N VAL A 568 30.43 27.94 -7.17
CA VAL A 568 31.72 28.46 -7.66
C VAL A 568 31.91 28.54 -9.18
N SER A 569 32.08 29.79 -9.63
CA SER A 569 32.49 30.25 -10.95
C SER A 569 33.51 29.36 -11.67
N ARG A 570 33.12 28.81 -12.83
CA ARG A 570 34.06 28.45 -13.89
C ARG A 570 33.74 29.25 -15.15
N SER A 571 34.74 30.03 -15.56
CA SER A 571 34.79 30.94 -16.70
C SER A 571 34.02 30.47 -17.94
N GLY A 572 33.13 31.36 -18.42
CA GLY A 572 32.40 31.20 -19.67
C GLY A 572 33.29 31.30 -20.90
N TYR A 573 33.02 30.42 -21.87
CA TYR A 573 33.43 30.58 -23.26
C TYR A 573 32.22 31.06 -24.09
N PRO A 574 32.42 31.94 -25.08
CA PRO A 574 31.32 32.61 -25.76
C PRO A 574 30.65 31.70 -26.78
N LYS A 575 29.30 31.74 -26.80
CA LYS A 575 28.44 31.06 -27.77
C LYS A 575 28.25 31.95 -29.00
N GLU A 576 29.03 31.71 -30.05
CA GLU A 576 28.59 31.94 -31.43
C GLU A 576 28.98 30.69 -32.23
N HIS A 577 28.08 29.71 -32.26
CA HIS A 577 28.28 28.49 -33.04
C HIS A 577 27.95 28.76 -34.51
N SER A 578 29.01 29.04 -35.28
CA SER A 578 28.98 28.90 -36.73
C SER A 578 28.54 27.48 -37.10
N THR A 579 27.63 27.36 -38.07
CA THR A 579 27.07 26.10 -38.59
C THR A 579 28.13 25.03 -38.89
N ILE A 580 29.35 25.46 -39.21
CA ILE A 580 30.52 24.61 -39.44
C ILE A 580 30.89 23.77 -38.20
N THR A 581 30.81 24.34 -36.99
CA THR A 581 31.18 23.64 -35.75
C THR A 581 30.23 22.48 -35.45
N VAL A 582 28.93 22.66 -35.72
CA VAL A 582 27.92 21.61 -35.51
C VAL A 582 28.15 20.45 -36.47
N VAL A 583 28.47 20.74 -37.74
CA VAL A 583 28.78 19.71 -38.75
C VAL A 583 30.04 18.93 -38.37
N LEU A 584 31.09 19.62 -37.89
CA LEU A 584 32.33 18.96 -37.44
C LEU A 584 32.10 18.05 -36.22
N VAL A 585 31.33 18.51 -35.23
CA VAL A 585 31.00 17.69 -34.05
C VAL A 585 30.19 16.46 -34.44
N ALA A 586 29.22 16.60 -35.34
CA ALA A 586 28.43 15.47 -35.84
C ALA A 586 29.28 14.46 -36.63
N ALA A 587 30.22 14.94 -37.45
CA ALA A 587 31.14 14.09 -38.21
C ALA A 587 32.09 13.31 -37.28
N VAL A 588 32.67 13.97 -36.27
CA VAL A 588 33.57 13.34 -35.29
C VAL A 588 32.81 12.31 -34.45
N ALA A 589 31.60 12.64 -33.98
CA ALA A 589 30.77 11.71 -33.21
C ALA A 589 30.40 10.45 -34.02
N SER A 590 30.12 10.61 -35.32
CA SER A 590 29.83 9.49 -36.21
C SER A 590 31.05 8.59 -36.41
N LEU A 591 32.24 9.18 -36.52
CA LEU A 591 33.49 8.46 -36.70
C LEU A 591 33.88 7.66 -35.44
N ILE A 592 33.72 8.25 -34.25
CA ILE A 592 33.93 7.58 -32.96
C ILE A 592 32.96 6.40 -32.81
N SER A 593 31.69 6.59 -33.19
CA SER A 593 30.67 5.54 -33.12
C SER A 593 31.01 4.33 -33.99
N LEU A 594 31.54 4.57 -35.19
CA LEU A 594 32.02 3.53 -36.11
C LEU A 594 33.21 2.75 -35.54
N ILE A 595 34.18 3.44 -34.94
CA ILE A 595 35.37 2.81 -34.34
C ILE A 595 34.97 1.92 -33.15
N ILE A 596 34.09 2.43 -32.27
CA ILE A 596 33.60 1.66 -31.11
C ILE A 596 32.79 0.44 -31.58
N GLY A 597 31.92 0.61 -32.58
CA GLY A 597 31.14 -0.48 -33.17
C GLY A 597 32.04 -1.57 -33.76
N ALA A 598 33.11 -1.20 -34.47
CA ALA A 598 34.09 -2.14 -35.00
C ALA A 598 34.82 -2.91 -33.88
N PHE A 599 35.23 -2.22 -32.81
CA PHE A 599 35.90 -2.85 -31.66
C PHE A 599 35.01 -3.87 -30.94
N ILE A 600 33.73 -3.54 -30.74
CA ILE A 600 32.74 -4.44 -30.13
C ILE A 600 32.49 -5.63 -31.06
N GLY A 601 32.34 -5.40 -32.37
CA GLY A 601 32.19 -6.47 -33.36
C GLY A 601 33.35 -7.47 -33.35
N ILE A 602 34.59 -6.99 -33.31
CA ILE A 602 35.79 -7.83 -33.23
C ILE A 602 35.83 -8.64 -31.92
N ARG A 603 35.46 -8.02 -30.79
CA ARG A 603 35.40 -8.68 -29.48
C ARG A 603 34.35 -9.78 -29.43
N VAL A 604 33.15 -9.54 -29.96
CA VAL A 604 32.06 -10.54 -29.99
C VAL A 604 32.42 -11.70 -30.92
N ASN A 605 33.01 -11.43 -32.08
CA ASN A 605 33.40 -12.49 -33.02
C ASN A 605 34.53 -13.37 -32.46
N ARG A 606 35.47 -12.77 -31.69
CA ARG A 606 36.50 -13.52 -30.96
C ARG A 606 35.92 -14.37 -29.82
N TRP A 607 34.89 -13.89 -29.13
CA TRP A 607 34.26 -14.62 -28.03
C TRP A 607 33.42 -15.81 -28.51
N ALA A 608 32.74 -15.65 -29.66
CA ALA A 608 32.00 -16.73 -30.30
C ALA A 608 32.94 -17.88 -30.75
N ALA A 609 34.14 -17.56 -31.22
CA ALA A 609 35.12 -18.56 -31.68
C ALA A 609 35.73 -19.43 -30.56
N THR A 610 35.61 -19.05 -29.28
CA THR A 610 36.24 -19.75 -28.15
C THR A 610 35.26 -20.54 -27.27
N SER A 611 34.02 -20.74 -27.72
CA SER A 611 33.00 -21.48 -26.96
C SER A 611 32.82 -22.92 -27.48
N GLU A 612 33.78 -23.80 -27.17
CA GLU A 612 33.56 -25.25 -27.24
C GLU A 612 32.84 -25.77 -25.98
N PRO A 613 31.92 -26.75 -26.09
CA PRO A 613 30.99 -27.10 -25.04
C PRO A 613 31.54 -28.18 -24.11
N HIS A 614 31.83 -27.84 -22.86
CA HIS A 614 32.16 -28.82 -21.83
C HIS A 614 30.92 -29.59 -21.37
N ARG A 615 30.91 -30.88 -21.70
CA ARG A 615 30.13 -31.96 -21.07
C ARG A 615 30.76 -32.30 -19.72
N SER A 616 29.97 -32.46 -18.65
CA SER A 616 30.10 -33.62 -17.73
C SER A 616 29.11 -33.61 -16.56
N ALA A 617 28.56 -34.81 -16.36
CA ALA A 617 28.25 -35.50 -15.11
C ALA A 617 27.18 -34.94 -14.15
N SER A 618 25.98 -35.47 -14.36
CA SER A 618 24.94 -35.73 -13.37
C SER A 618 25.45 -36.51 -12.15
N SER A 619 25.25 -35.97 -10.94
CA SER A 619 25.16 -36.74 -9.70
C SER A 619 23.84 -36.44 -9.01
N THR A 620 23.03 -37.49 -8.91
CA THR A 620 21.76 -37.59 -8.21
C THR A 620 21.99 -37.59 -6.70
N SER A 621 21.54 -36.55 -6.01
CA SER A 621 21.10 -36.67 -4.62
C SER A 621 19.75 -35.96 -4.50
N GLY A 622 18.74 -36.70 -4.04
CA GLY A 622 17.36 -36.23 -3.95
C GLY A 622 17.28 -35.00 -3.05
N SER A 623 16.82 -33.89 -3.62
CA SER A 623 16.56 -32.65 -2.90
C SER A 623 15.06 -32.55 -2.60
N ASP A 624 14.75 -32.16 -1.37
CA ASP A 624 13.40 -32.06 -0.78
C ASP A 624 12.54 -30.91 -1.34
N TYR A 625 12.50 -30.77 -2.66
CA TYR A 625 11.73 -29.73 -3.36
C TYR A 625 10.76 -30.37 -4.35
N ASP A 626 9.53 -29.87 -4.39
CA ASP A 626 8.60 -30.17 -5.48
C ASP A 626 8.99 -29.43 -6.76
N SER A 627 8.29 -29.73 -7.86
CA SER A 627 8.53 -29.15 -9.19
C SER A 627 8.37 -27.62 -9.27
N PHE A 628 7.98 -26.95 -8.19
CA PHE A 628 7.90 -25.49 -8.08
C PHE A 628 8.89 -24.90 -7.06
N GLY A 629 9.88 -25.68 -6.61
CA GLY A 629 10.94 -25.18 -5.71
C GLY A 629 10.43 -24.85 -4.30
N ARG A 630 9.30 -25.42 -3.87
CA ARG A 630 8.76 -25.19 -2.53
C ARG A 630 9.28 -26.24 -1.56
N ALA A 631 9.82 -25.79 -0.43
CA ALA A 631 10.17 -26.66 0.67
C ALA A 631 8.89 -27.30 1.25
N ARG A 632 8.87 -28.63 1.37
CA ARG A 632 7.77 -29.35 2.04
C ARG A 632 7.77 -29.00 3.53
N LEU A 633 6.89 -28.10 3.95
CA LEU A 633 6.65 -27.82 5.37
C LEU A 633 5.87 -28.98 5.99
N THR A 634 6.45 -29.64 6.98
CA THR A 634 5.74 -30.57 7.86
C THR A 634 4.69 -29.80 8.65
N ARG A 635 3.45 -30.32 8.65
CA ARG A 635 2.31 -29.76 9.38
C ARG A 635 2.67 -29.58 10.86
N HIS A 636 2.84 -28.35 11.31
CA HIS A 636 2.60 -27.94 12.69
C HIS A 636 1.80 -26.64 12.68
N ASP A 637 0.73 -26.66 13.49
CA ASP A 637 -0.12 -25.56 13.92
C ASP A 637 -0.86 -24.75 12.85
N SER A 638 -1.79 -25.43 12.17
CA SER A 638 -2.99 -24.79 11.64
C SER A 638 -4.07 -24.78 12.72
N LEU A 639 -4.75 -23.64 12.89
CA LEU A 639 -5.88 -23.40 13.80
C LEU A 639 -7.01 -24.43 13.61
N THR A 640 -6.93 -25.60 14.24
CA THR A 640 -8.07 -26.50 14.51
C THR A 640 -7.80 -27.40 15.72
N THR A 641 -7.35 -26.86 16.85
CA THR A 641 -7.33 -27.62 18.13
C THR A 641 -7.18 -26.68 19.32
N ALA A 642 -8.26 -25.97 19.66
CA ALA A 642 -8.45 -25.48 21.02
C ALA A 642 -9.53 -26.38 21.65
N THR A 643 -9.26 -26.83 22.88
CA THR A 643 -10.16 -27.58 23.80
C THR A 643 -10.19 -29.11 23.69
N LYS A 644 -9.30 -29.77 24.46
CA LYS A 644 -9.72 -30.78 25.46
C LYS A 644 -8.58 -30.99 26.47
N VAL A 645 -8.70 -30.36 27.64
CA VAL A 645 -7.87 -30.66 28.81
C VAL A 645 -8.68 -31.67 29.62
N ASP A 646 -8.38 -32.97 29.47
CA ASP A 646 -8.89 -34.00 30.37
C ASP A 646 -7.78 -34.39 31.34
N HIS A 647 -8.12 -34.30 32.62
CA HIS A 647 -7.31 -34.72 33.75
C HIS A 647 -7.16 -36.26 33.77
N GLY A 648 -5.92 -36.74 33.84
CA GLY A 648 -5.60 -38.15 34.07
C GLY A 648 -4.30 -38.30 34.84
N PHE A 649 -4.43 -38.73 36.10
CA PHE A 649 -3.38 -39.03 37.08
C PHE A 649 -2.66 -40.36 36.77
N VAL A 650 -1.31 -40.37 36.80
CA VAL A 650 -0.38 -41.30 37.54
C VAL A 650 -0.33 -42.81 37.12
N PRO A 651 0.76 -43.62 37.36
CA PRO A 651 2.21 -43.38 37.59
C PRO A 651 3.20 -44.21 36.70
N GLN A 652 4.48 -43.81 36.78
CA GLN A 652 5.72 -44.61 36.91
C GLN A 652 5.84 -46.04 36.31
N SER A 653 6.88 -46.30 35.52
CA SER A 653 8.20 -46.74 36.04
C SER A 653 9.18 -47.20 34.94
N LYS A 654 10.43 -46.75 35.10
CA LYS A 654 11.74 -47.35 34.76
C LYS A 654 11.81 -48.52 33.76
N GLN A 655 12.66 -48.37 32.73
CA GLN A 655 13.99 -49.02 32.72
C GLN A 655 14.86 -48.51 31.56
N SER A 656 16.06 -48.06 31.93
CA SER A 656 17.25 -47.88 31.09
C SER A 656 17.95 -49.23 30.92
N VAL A 657 18.40 -49.56 29.72
CA VAL A 657 19.60 -50.40 29.51
C VAL A 657 20.34 -49.89 28.27
N ASP A 658 21.65 -49.77 28.46
CA ASP A 658 22.65 -49.19 27.59
C ASP A 658 22.89 -49.93 26.27
N ALA A 659 23.47 -49.13 25.37
CA ALA A 659 24.06 -49.50 24.10
C ALA A 659 25.09 -50.63 24.22
N THR A 660 24.99 -51.60 23.31
CA THR A 660 26.16 -52.35 22.83
C THR A 660 26.07 -52.53 21.32
N SER A 661 27.11 -52.03 20.65
CA SER A 661 27.43 -52.23 19.25
C SER A 661 27.77 -53.70 19.00
N LEU A 662 27.19 -54.32 17.97
CA LEU A 662 27.83 -55.43 17.26
C LEU A 662 27.50 -55.35 15.76
N VAL A 663 28.57 -55.45 14.99
CA VAL A 663 28.71 -55.27 13.55
C VAL A 663 28.52 -56.61 12.82
N MET A 664 27.88 -56.53 11.66
CA MET A 664 27.90 -57.45 10.50
C MET A 664 27.43 -58.90 10.66
N SER A 665 26.45 -59.26 9.84
CA SER A 665 26.46 -60.51 9.09
C SER A 665 25.80 -60.29 7.73
N ILE A 666 26.63 -60.40 6.69
CA ILE A 666 26.29 -60.43 5.28
C ILE A 666 25.73 -61.82 4.99
N ASN A 667 24.51 -61.91 4.47
CA ASN A 667 24.06 -63.11 3.78
C ASN A 667 23.73 -62.74 2.34
N ALA A 668 24.61 -63.19 1.45
CA ALA A 668 24.45 -63.20 0.01
C ALA A 668 23.93 -64.58 -0.39
N THR A 669 22.71 -64.66 -0.94
CA THR A 669 22.29 -65.78 -1.78
C THR A 669 21.33 -65.31 -2.87
N HIS A 670 21.92 -65.12 -4.05
CA HIS A 670 21.41 -65.35 -5.40
C HIS A 670 19.91 -65.21 -5.71
N HIS A 671 19.60 -64.12 -6.42
CA HIS A 671 18.66 -64.12 -7.55
C HIS A 671 19.37 -64.55 -8.84
N PRO A 672 18.64 -65.20 -9.77
CA PRO A 672 18.76 -64.80 -11.16
C PRO A 672 17.40 -64.66 -11.89
N MET A 673 17.33 -63.55 -12.65
CA MET A 673 16.66 -63.32 -13.93
C MET A 673 15.19 -63.71 -14.14
N SER A 674 14.35 -62.69 -14.36
CA SER A 674 13.54 -62.57 -15.59
C SER A 674 13.06 -61.13 -15.75
N MET A 675 13.56 -60.43 -16.76
CA MET A 675 13.08 -59.12 -17.21
C MET A 675 12.86 -59.24 -18.71
N SER A 676 11.60 -59.35 -19.10
CA SER A 676 11.16 -59.30 -20.49
C SER A 676 11.04 -57.85 -20.95
N GLN A 677 11.55 -57.66 -22.17
CA GLN A 677 11.54 -56.45 -22.96
C GLN A 677 10.13 -56.16 -23.49
N HIS A 678 9.72 -54.89 -23.51
CA HIS A 678 8.99 -54.29 -24.63
C HIS A 678 8.97 -52.76 -24.51
N GLY A 679 9.32 -52.09 -25.61
CA GLY A 679 8.72 -50.81 -25.98
C GLY A 679 9.51 -49.53 -25.66
N SER A 680 10.66 -49.36 -26.28
CA SER A 680 11.34 -48.07 -26.42
C SER A 680 10.58 -47.15 -27.40
N GLY A 681 9.83 -46.18 -26.86
CA GLY A 681 9.30 -45.03 -27.59
C GLY A 681 9.93 -43.75 -27.03
N ILE A 682 11.03 -43.30 -27.64
CA ILE A 682 11.75 -42.08 -27.27
C ILE A 682 10.97 -40.89 -27.84
N ASN A 683 10.22 -40.19 -27.00
CA ASN A 683 9.80 -38.81 -27.26
C ASN A 683 10.59 -37.89 -26.32
N THR A 684 11.51 -37.15 -26.91
CA THR A 684 12.37 -36.14 -26.27
C THR A 684 11.52 -35.00 -25.69
N PRO A 685 11.53 -34.74 -24.38
CA PRO A 685 10.86 -33.56 -23.82
C PRO A 685 11.64 -32.29 -24.16
N SER A 686 10.90 -31.26 -24.59
CA SER A 686 11.36 -29.91 -24.86
C SER A 686 12.10 -29.31 -23.66
N ARG A 687 13.18 -28.60 -23.98
CA ARG A 687 14.09 -27.93 -23.04
C ARG A 687 13.46 -26.63 -22.54
N ASP A 688 12.76 -26.69 -21.40
CA ASP A 688 12.20 -25.51 -20.75
C ASP A 688 13.30 -24.57 -20.25
N LYS A 689 13.24 -23.30 -20.69
CA LYS A 689 14.20 -22.23 -20.40
C LYS A 689 13.84 -21.39 -19.17
N ASN A 690 12.89 -21.81 -18.34
CA ASN A 690 12.38 -21.00 -17.22
C ASN A 690 13.11 -21.22 -15.88
N ALA A 691 14.44 -21.35 -15.90
CA ALA A 691 15.25 -21.63 -14.70
C ALA A 691 16.20 -20.50 -14.26
N ILE A 692 15.97 -19.23 -14.66
CA ILE A 692 16.96 -18.15 -14.41
C ILE A 692 16.46 -16.99 -13.50
N VAL A 693 15.24 -17.01 -12.94
CA VAL A 693 14.73 -15.81 -12.21
C VAL A 693 14.47 -16.02 -10.71
N THR A 694 15.16 -16.95 -10.05
CA THR A 694 15.12 -17.05 -8.57
C THR A 694 16.50 -17.28 -7.98
N SER A 695 17.41 -16.31 -8.13
CA SER A 695 18.69 -16.33 -7.39
C SER A 695 19.32 -14.94 -7.25
N ILE A 696 18.59 -13.94 -6.75
CA ILE A 696 19.20 -12.72 -6.23
C ILE A 696 18.43 -12.35 -4.96
N ASN A 697 19.10 -12.36 -3.80
CA ASN A 697 18.59 -12.10 -2.43
C ASN A 697 18.32 -13.30 -1.52
N GLN A 698 19.21 -14.29 -1.50
CA GLN A 698 19.38 -15.14 -0.32
C GLN A 698 20.76 -14.88 0.31
N ASN A 699 20.78 -14.03 1.34
CA ASN A 699 21.82 -14.06 2.37
C ASN A 699 21.60 -15.31 3.25
N THR A 700 21.72 -16.50 2.67
CA THR A 700 21.82 -17.74 3.44
C THR A 700 23.25 -17.85 3.92
N LEU A 701 23.44 -17.83 5.25
CA LEU A 701 24.72 -18.16 5.88
C LEU A 701 25.27 -19.48 5.30
N PRO A 702 26.58 -19.58 5.03
CA PRO A 702 27.19 -20.77 4.42
C PRO A 702 26.92 -22.04 5.23
N ARG A 703 26.76 -23.17 4.51
CA ARG A 703 26.27 -24.48 4.99
C ARG A 703 27.03 -25.16 6.14
N ASP A 704 28.05 -24.56 6.74
CA ASP A 704 28.92 -25.24 7.72
C ASP A 704 29.08 -24.53 9.08
N TYR A 705 28.10 -23.74 9.53
CA TYR A 705 28.13 -23.24 10.92
C TYR A 705 27.56 -24.27 11.91
N LYS A 706 28.43 -25.16 12.41
CA LYS A 706 28.12 -26.05 13.55
C LYS A 706 28.14 -25.25 14.86
N VAL A 707 26.97 -24.89 15.37
CA VAL A 707 26.83 -24.34 16.73
C VAL A 707 27.19 -25.43 17.74
N LYS A 708 28.34 -25.31 18.41
CA LYS A 708 28.67 -26.12 19.58
C LYS A 708 27.74 -25.71 20.72
N LYS A 709 26.86 -26.63 21.15
CA LYS A 709 26.10 -26.50 22.40
C LYS A 709 27.07 -26.31 23.55
N VAL A 710 27.06 -25.14 24.17
CA VAL A 710 27.69 -24.92 25.48
C VAL A 710 26.60 -25.20 26.51
N TYR A 711 26.75 -26.29 27.25
CA TYR A 711 25.97 -26.52 28.47
C TYR A 711 26.62 -25.67 29.57
N LEU A 712 25.84 -24.76 30.17
CA LEU A 712 26.25 -24.02 31.36
C LEU A 712 26.36 -24.93 32.57
#